data_AF-A0A9E4Z6R2-F1
#
_entry.id   AF-A0A9E4Z6R2-F1
#
_cell.length_a   1.000
_cell.length_b   1.000
_cell.length_c   1.000
_cell.angle_alpha   90.00
_cell.angle_beta   90.00
_cell.angle_gamma   90.00
#
_symmetry.space_group_name_H-M   'P 1'
#
loop_
_entity.id
_entity.type
_entity.pdbx_description
1 polymer ?
#
loop_
_entity_poly.entity_id
_entity_poly.type
_entity_poly.pdbx_seq_one_letter_code
_entity_poly.pdbx_strand_id
1 'polypeptide(L)'
;LVCQIGSPRSIGVLLQRVGRSGHQVGGTPKGRLYPLTRDELAECVALARAVKRHNLDTLTIPPWPLDVLAQQIVASCAQEEWTEEELFALCRRAYPYRELPREKFDQVIEVLSEGFTLRQGRRGAYLHRDGINMKVKGRRGAPIAAMTSGGAIPDNADYDVILDPEETFVGTVNEDFAIESLAGDVFLLGNTAWKIRRVERGKVRVEDAQGQPPTIPFWLGEAPGRTWELSQEVSELREGIDQRLDDHAKAQDWVMAESGVDEESSRQLVAYLEEGKRVLGVVPSKTKVVAERFFDESGGMQLVIHAPFGARINRAWGMALRKKICRTFDFELQATATDDGLNFALGPGLSMPVDDVFTYLNERNIQDVLEQAILQAPLFVTRWRWNATRSLAILRFTGGRKVPAPIIRMRSEDLLAAVFPAQVACQDNAMPGDIPIPDHPLVFETMRDCLTEAMDVEGCKEMLSGISDGSIEIFGRDTVQPSAFSHQILNAAPYAFLDDAPLEERRARAVSLRRALPEDSRDLSALDPAAIQRESANAWPRMQDADELHDALLVLGVLPEATALASAFQDGMGAIDRWFESLAAAGRVYRMESDGVTYWAAAERLSLLKPVYQDAVFDPIPPSHLLEKPGEQQEDRREENIYSILRGWVECSGPLTATEIVQSLGIPRDDIEYTLGRLENDGVVLRGSYRTAVEEQEFCDRRILARIHRSTIDTLRREVEPVPPAAFMRFLLRWQHVDPAVRLQGEGGLLAAIEQLQGFESASGAIEDEVLLSRVSDYSPAMLDRLCLGGEVLWGRVSMQTNEPQNGAVSPLGRSSFSRATPITMVLRDSLDWILGPTGQDIGTLTGAAKEVIEVLTRRGASFLSDIVSATNRLPSDVEEALWTLAASGRVTVDGVEALRQRLGGVVRRPRRNGRAGQRRRRGYSRWSLLEPLDPVEDRSEPIARQLLDRYGVIFPELLARDALTYRWRDLVRVLRRLEARGEIRGGRFVSGFVGEQFALPEAVDLLRKTKNSEPDGRFIAISACDPLNLAGIISPGHRVPAVVRNRLVVRDGL
;
A
#
# COMPACT_ATOMS: atom_id res chain seq x y z
N LEU A 1 27.83 4.83 15.43
CA LEU A 1 26.62 4.11 14.98
C LEU A 1 26.10 4.83 13.76
N VAL A 2 25.74 4.10 12.71
CA VAL A 2 25.06 4.63 11.52
C VAL A 2 23.67 4.02 11.47
N CYS A 3 22.65 4.85 11.28
CA CYS A 3 21.28 4.39 11.07
C CYS A 3 20.93 4.63 9.59
N GLN A 4 20.71 3.55 8.85
CA GLN A 4 20.32 3.58 7.45
C GLN A 4 18.80 3.41 7.38
N ILE A 5 18.11 4.45 6.87
CA ILE A 5 16.66 4.45 6.67
C ILE A 5 16.40 4.04 5.22
N GLY A 6 15.61 2.99 5.03
CA GLY A 6 15.35 2.36 3.73
C GLY A 6 16.60 1.70 3.13
N SER A 7 16.40 0.98 2.02
CA SER A 7 17.50 0.31 1.32
C SER A 7 18.36 1.31 0.52
N PRO A 8 19.71 1.21 0.59
CA PRO A 8 20.59 1.95 -0.31
C PRO A 8 20.65 1.38 -1.74
N ARG A 9 19.96 0.27 -2.03
CA ARG A 9 19.92 -0.44 -3.34
C ARG A 9 21.28 -0.97 -3.85
N SER A 10 22.37 -0.77 -3.11
CA SER A 10 23.73 -1.24 -3.42
C SER A 10 24.44 -1.71 -2.14
N ILE A 11 25.12 -2.86 -2.24
CA ILE A 11 25.91 -3.46 -1.15
C ILE A 11 27.12 -2.57 -0.82
N GLY A 12 27.83 -2.09 -1.84
CA GLY A 12 28.98 -1.21 -1.70
C GLY A 12 28.64 0.12 -1.02
N VAL A 13 27.50 0.74 -1.41
CA VAL A 13 27.02 1.98 -0.79
C VAL A 13 26.67 1.74 0.69
N LEU A 14 26.05 0.61 1.04
CA LEU A 14 25.79 0.26 2.44
C LEU A 14 27.08 0.20 3.25
N LEU A 15 28.08 -0.53 2.75
CA LEU A 15 29.37 -0.71 3.44
C LEU A 15 30.10 0.61 3.61
N GLN A 16 30.11 1.48 2.59
CA GLN A 16 30.69 2.82 2.71
C GLN A 16 29.99 3.67 3.76
N ARG A 17 28.65 3.65 3.81
CA ARG A 17 27.86 4.42 4.79
C ARG A 17 28.10 3.90 6.21
N VAL A 18 28.01 2.58 6.42
CA VAL A 18 28.21 1.93 7.72
C VAL A 18 29.66 2.07 8.20
N GLY A 19 30.63 2.03 7.28
CA GLY A 19 32.06 2.22 7.57
C GLY A 19 32.41 3.59 8.16
N ARG A 20 31.54 4.60 8.04
CA ARG A 20 31.68 5.89 8.74
C ARG A 20 31.55 5.75 10.27
N SER A 21 30.95 4.65 10.74
CA SER A 21 30.82 4.30 12.15
C SER A 21 32.10 3.65 12.65
N GLY A 22 32.69 4.17 13.74
CA GLY A 22 33.89 3.55 14.31
C GLY A 22 35.11 3.61 13.37
N HIS A 23 35.24 4.70 12.61
CA HIS A 23 36.26 4.92 11.58
C HIS A 23 37.66 5.12 12.18
N GLN A 24 38.21 4.04 12.72
CA GLN A 24 39.57 3.91 13.24
C GLN A 24 40.08 2.49 12.95
N VAL A 25 41.40 2.32 12.85
CA VAL A 25 42.01 1.01 12.63
C VAL A 25 41.64 0.08 13.79
N GLY A 26 41.05 -1.08 13.49
CA GLY A 26 40.53 -2.04 14.48
C GLY A 26 39.19 -1.66 15.11
N GLY A 27 38.59 -0.52 14.75
CA GLY A 27 37.25 -0.15 15.17
C GLY A 27 36.18 -1.04 14.51
N THR A 28 35.20 -1.52 15.28
CA THR A 28 34.07 -2.28 14.73
C THR A 28 32.98 -1.33 14.24
N PRO A 29 32.68 -1.29 12.93
CA PRO A 29 31.60 -0.46 12.43
C PRO A 29 30.25 -1.00 12.89
N LYS A 30 29.40 -0.10 13.38
CA LYS A 30 28.03 -0.42 13.81
C LYS A 30 27.02 0.28 12.91
N GLY A 31 26.21 -0.49 12.20
CA GLY A 31 25.09 -0.05 11.37
C GLY A 31 23.77 -0.65 11.84
N ARG A 32 22.66 0.07 11.68
CA ARG A 32 21.29 -0.45 11.84
C ARG A 32 20.49 -0.07 10.59
N LEU A 33 19.81 -1.05 9.99
CA LEU A 33 18.93 -0.84 8.84
C LEU A 33 17.49 -0.77 9.32
N TYR A 34 16.74 0.22 8.83
CA TYR A 34 15.33 0.43 9.13
C TYR A 34 14.53 0.42 7.82
N PRO A 35 13.97 -0.73 7.42
CA PRO A 35 13.15 -0.82 6.21
C PRO A 35 11.83 -0.04 6.39
N LEU A 36 11.38 0.62 5.33
CA LEU A 36 10.13 1.39 5.34
C LEU A 36 8.92 0.57 4.86
N THR A 37 9.16 -0.49 4.09
CA THR A 37 8.15 -1.41 3.56
C THR A 37 8.57 -2.87 3.79
N ARG A 38 7.64 -3.82 3.57
CA ARG A 38 7.94 -5.26 3.66
C ARG A 38 8.87 -5.73 2.53
N ASP A 39 8.76 -5.16 1.34
CA ASP A 39 9.72 -5.38 0.25
C ASP A 39 11.12 -4.87 0.61
N GLU A 40 11.22 -3.66 1.17
CA GLU A 40 12.51 -3.15 1.64
C GLU A 40 13.08 -3.98 2.79
N LEU A 41 12.24 -4.61 3.61
CA LEU A 41 12.68 -5.57 4.62
C LEU A 41 13.37 -6.76 3.96
N ALA A 42 12.77 -7.36 2.93
CA ALA A 42 13.40 -8.45 2.18
C ALA A 42 14.77 -8.03 1.61
N GLU A 43 14.85 -6.82 1.05
CA GLU A 43 16.11 -6.29 0.51
C GLU A 43 17.15 -5.97 1.60
N CYS A 44 16.74 -5.42 2.74
CA CYS A 44 17.65 -5.14 3.86
C CYS A 44 18.20 -6.44 4.47
N VAL A 45 17.40 -7.49 4.54
CA VAL A 45 17.83 -8.83 4.97
C VAL A 45 18.80 -9.42 3.95
N ALA A 46 18.52 -9.26 2.65
CA ALA A 46 19.42 -9.68 1.57
C ALA A 46 20.77 -8.93 1.61
N LEU A 47 20.76 -7.62 1.88
CA LEU A 47 21.97 -6.83 2.10
C LEU A 47 22.82 -7.37 3.25
N ALA A 48 22.19 -7.67 4.40
CA ALA A 48 22.89 -8.24 5.55
C ALA A 48 23.50 -9.63 5.22
N ARG A 49 22.75 -10.47 4.51
CA ARG A 49 23.20 -11.78 4.00
C ARG A 49 24.38 -11.64 3.03
N ALA A 50 24.31 -10.72 2.07
CA ALA A 50 25.37 -10.45 1.11
C ALA A 50 26.68 -10.03 1.80
N VAL A 51 26.59 -9.09 2.74
CA VAL A 51 27.74 -8.62 3.54
C VAL A 51 28.35 -9.76 4.35
N LYS A 52 27.53 -10.61 4.97
CA LYS A 52 27.99 -11.77 5.73
C LYS A 52 28.70 -12.81 4.84
N ARG A 53 28.25 -12.96 3.60
CA ARG A 53 28.85 -13.84 2.59
C ARG A 53 30.05 -13.23 1.87
N HIS A 54 30.42 -11.99 2.19
CA HIS A 54 31.47 -11.23 1.50
C HIS A 54 31.18 -10.99 0.01
N ASN A 55 29.90 -10.95 -0.36
CA ASN A 55 29.46 -10.60 -1.70
C ASN A 55 29.46 -9.06 -1.85
N LEU A 56 29.86 -8.55 -3.02
CA LEU A 56 30.01 -7.13 -3.32
C LEU A 56 29.55 -6.83 -4.74
N ASP A 57 29.07 -5.60 -4.97
CA ASP A 57 28.65 -5.16 -6.29
C ASP A 57 29.84 -5.13 -7.28
N THR A 58 29.62 -5.59 -8.52
CA THR A 58 30.61 -5.48 -9.58
C THR A 58 30.68 -4.03 -10.10
N LEU A 59 31.89 -3.47 -10.19
CA LEU A 59 32.11 -2.16 -10.80
C LEU A 59 32.28 -2.32 -12.33
N THR A 60 31.27 -1.91 -13.08
CA THR A 60 31.31 -1.90 -14.55
C THR A 60 31.85 -0.57 -15.06
N ILE A 61 32.91 -0.60 -15.85
CA ILE A 61 33.49 0.60 -16.49
C ILE A 61 32.95 0.69 -17.92
N PRO A 62 32.28 1.79 -18.30
CA PRO A 62 31.69 1.95 -19.63
C PRO A 62 32.77 1.94 -20.73
N PRO A 63 32.57 1.20 -21.82
CA PRO A 63 33.51 1.20 -22.93
C PRO A 63 33.36 2.48 -23.76
N TRP A 64 34.51 3.13 -24.00
CA TRP A 64 34.74 4.24 -24.92
C TRP A 64 33.70 5.39 -24.95
N PRO A 65 33.33 6.05 -23.82
CA PRO A 65 32.43 7.22 -23.84
C PRO A 65 32.93 8.32 -24.77
N LEU A 66 32.24 8.53 -25.90
CA LEU A 66 32.70 9.36 -27.01
C LEU A 66 32.55 10.86 -26.73
N ASP A 67 31.57 11.24 -25.91
CA ASP A 67 31.41 12.61 -25.45
C ASP A 67 32.57 13.04 -24.54
N VAL A 68 32.97 12.19 -23.60
CA VAL A 68 34.15 12.38 -22.75
C VAL A 68 35.43 12.34 -23.60
N LEU A 69 35.50 11.45 -24.58
CA LEU A 69 36.64 11.39 -25.51
C LEU A 69 36.78 12.71 -26.27
N ALA A 70 35.68 13.26 -26.78
CA ALA A 70 35.67 14.49 -27.55
C ALA A 70 36.26 15.67 -26.74
N GLN A 71 35.82 15.89 -25.50
CA GLN A 71 36.39 16.96 -24.67
C GLN A 71 37.88 16.75 -24.35
N GLN A 72 38.32 15.50 -24.13
CA GLN A 72 39.72 15.20 -23.81
C GLN A 72 40.62 15.37 -25.04
N ILE A 73 40.14 15.04 -26.24
CA ILE A 73 40.82 15.34 -27.50
C ILE A 73 40.97 16.85 -27.67
N VAL A 74 39.90 17.63 -27.46
CA VAL A 74 39.97 19.10 -27.53
C VAL A 74 40.97 19.66 -26.53
N ALA A 75 40.98 19.16 -25.30
CA ALA A 75 41.92 19.58 -24.27
C ALA A 75 43.38 19.25 -24.61
N SER A 76 43.64 18.05 -25.15
CA SER A 76 44.98 17.59 -25.54
C SER A 76 45.54 18.42 -26.70
N CYS A 77 44.73 18.60 -27.75
CA CYS A 77 45.10 19.39 -28.92
C CYS A 77 45.19 20.90 -28.63
N ALA A 78 44.53 21.39 -27.57
CA ALA A 78 44.63 22.79 -27.14
C ALA A 78 46.01 23.15 -26.57
N GLN A 79 46.74 22.17 -26.02
CA GLN A 79 48.08 22.36 -25.44
C GLN A 79 49.18 22.19 -26.49
N GLU A 80 49.08 21.15 -27.32
CA GLU A 80 50.11 20.81 -28.31
C GLU A 80 49.53 20.19 -29.58
N GLU A 81 50.36 20.03 -30.60
CA GLU A 81 49.99 19.44 -31.89
C GLU A 81 50.32 17.94 -31.89
N TRP A 82 49.40 17.14 -32.40
CA TRP A 82 49.50 15.68 -32.43
C TRP A 82 49.38 15.14 -33.85
N THR A 83 49.99 13.99 -34.14
CA THR A 83 49.54 13.16 -35.26
C THR A 83 48.28 12.37 -34.85
N GLU A 84 47.41 12.06 -35.81
CA GLU A 84 46.18 11.29 -35.52
C GLU A 84 46.49 9.91 -34.93
N GLU A 85 47.58 9.25 -35.37
CA GLU A 85 48.02 7.95 -34.86
C GLU A 85 48.53 8.01 -33.42
N GLU A 86 49.38 9.00 -33.09
CA GLU A 86 49.90 9.17 -31.73
C GLU A 86 48.78 9.52 -30.75
N LEU A 87 47.81 10.35 -31.17
CA LEU A 87 46.66 10.71 -30.37
C LEU A 87 45.75 9.50 -30.12
N PHE A 88 45.46 8.71 -31.16
CA PHE A 88 44.70 7.45 -31.03
C PHE A 88 45.41 6.46 -30.08
N ALA A 89 46.72 6.29 -30.23
CA ALA A 89 47.53 5.45 -29.36
C ALA A 89 47.52 5.94 -27.91
N LEU A 90 47.59 7.26 -27.67
CA LEU A 90 47.44 7.88 -26.35
C LEU A 90 46.07 7.54 -25.74
N CYS A 91 44.97 7.74 -26.48
CA CYS A 91 43.62 7.44 -26.00
C CYS A 91 43.49 5.97 -25.58
N ARG A 92 43.98 5.03 -26.40
CA ARG A 92 43.90 3.57 -26.11
C ARG A 92 44.70 3.11 -24.89
N ARG A 93 45.56 3.95 -24.30
CA ARG A 93 46.24 3.62 -23.03
C ARG A 93 45.31 3.67 -21.83
N ALA A 94 44.20 4.41 -21.91
CA ALA A 94 43.21 4.47 -20.84
C ALA A 94 42.27 3.26 -20.89
N TYR A 95 41.96 2.68 -19.72
CA TYR A 95 41.17 1.44 -19.62
C TYR A 95 39.82 1.47 -20.38
N PRO A 96 39.00 2.54 -20.33
CA PRO A 96 37.74 2.61 -21.08
C PRO A 96 37.92 2.55 -22.61
N TYR A 97 39.06 3.03 -23.12
CA TYR A 97 39.30 3.22 -24.56
C TYR A 97 40.26 2.17 -25.15
N ARG A 98 40.69 1.17 -24.38
CA ARG A 98 41.66 0.14 -24.84
C ARG A 98 41.22 -0.60 -26.11
N GLU A 99 39.90 -0.74 -26.28
CA GLU A 99 39.22 -1.40 -27.41
C GLU A 99 38.52 -0.40 -28.34
N LEU A 100 38.83 0.91 -28.23
CA LEU A 100 38.24 1.96 -29.07
C LEU A 100 38.45 1.64 -30.56
N PRO A 101 37.36 1.48 -31.35
CA PRO A 101 37.47 1.29 -32.79
C PRO A 101 38.06 2.54 -33.46
N ARG A 102 38.95 2.33 -34.44
CA ARG A 102 39.58 3.44 -35.16
C ARG A 102 38.55 4.33 -35.87
N GLU A 103 37.52 3.71 -36.46
CA GLU A 103 36.42 4.42 -37.11
C GLU A 103 35.70 5.40 -36.17
N LYS A 104 35.38 4.99 -34.93
CA LYS A 104 34.73 5.88 -33.96
C LYS A 104 35.63 7.02 -33.51
N PHE A 105 36.94 6.77 -33.39
CA PHE A 105 37.91 7.85 -33.16
C PHE A 105 37.93 8.86 -34.32
N ASP A 106 37.98 8.38 -35.56
CA ASP A 106 38.03 9.23 -36.74
C ASP A 106 36.74 10.06 -36.88
N GLN A 107 35.57 9.48 -36.60
CA GLN A 107 34.28 10.21 -36.54
C GLN A 107 34.32 11.36 -35.52
N VAL A 108 34.92 11.15 -34.34
CA VAL A 108 35.08 12.21 -33.32
C VAL A 108 36.03 13.30 -33.81
N ILE A 109 37.15 12.94 -34.45
CA ILE A 109 38.09 13.92 -35.03
C ILE A 109 37.41 14.75 -36.12
N GLU A 110 36.61 14.12 -36.97
CA GLU A 110 35.86 14.77 -38.04
C GLU A 110 34.88 15.82 -37.50
N VAL A 111 33.97 15.44 -36.59
CA VAL A 111 32.99 16.40 -36.03
C VAL A 111 33.66 17.53 -35.25
N LEU A 112 34.78 17.26 -34.57
CA LEU A 112 35.54 18.31 -33.87
C LEU A 112 36.31 19.23 -34.82
N SER A 113 36.59 18.81 -36.05
CA SER A 113 37.32 19.59 -37.06
C SER A 113 36.40 20.38 -37.98
N GLU A 114 35.26 19.79 -38.33
CA GLU A 114 34.29 20.35 -39.28
C GLU A 114 33.10 21.02 -38.59
N GLY A 115 32.83 20.66 -37.33
CA GLY A 115 31.63 21.04 -36.59
C GLY A 115 30.61 19.90 -36.53
N PHE A 116 29.74 19.91 -35.53
CA PHE A 116 28.75 18.85 -35.32
C PHE A 116 27.60 18.86 -36.34
N THR A 117 27.46 19.93 -37.14
CA THR A 117 26.45 19.99 -38.21
C THR A 117 27.04 20.66 -39.45
N LEU A 118 26.82 20.07 -40.61
CA LEU A 118 27.25 20.67 -41.88
C LEU A 118 26.36 21.87 -42.28
N ARG A 119 25.09 21.89 -41.83
CA ARG A 119 24.09 22.93 -42.17
C ARG A 119 24.39 24.29 -41.54
N GLN A 120 25.03 24.35 -40.38
CA GLN A 120 25.35 25.61 -39.69
C GLN A 120 26.82 26.04 -39.85
N GLY A 121 27.58 25.38 -40.74
CA GLY A 121 29.00 25.63 -40.99
C GLY A 121 29.90 25.17 -39.84
N ARG A 122 31.17 25.64 -39.81
CA ARG A 122 32.20 25.22 -38.85
C ARG A 122 32.03 25.75 -37.42
N ARG A 123 30.81 26.09 -36.99
CA ARG A 123 30.52 26.47 -35.61
C ARG A 123 30.61 25.22 -34.73
N GLY A 124 31.33 25.32 -33.61
CA GLY A 124 31.63 24.16 -32.75
C GLY A 124 32.83 23.32 -33.21
N ALA A 125 33.54 23.72 -34.27
CA ALA A 125 34.81 23.11 -34.65
C ALA A 125 35.93 23.63 -33.73
N TYR A 126 36.53 22.74 -32.93
CA TYR A 126 37.62 23.05 -32.02
C TYR A 126 38.98 22.62 -32.54
N LEU A 127 39.04 21.77 -33.56
CA LEU A 127 40.28 21.27 -34.13
C LEU A 127 40.58 21.87 -35.51
N HIS A 128 41.86 22.08 -35.76
CA HIS A 128 42.44 22.28 -37.08
C HIS A 128 43.07 20.95 -37.50
N ARG A 129 42.50 20.31 -38.51
CA ARG A 129 42.96 19.04 -39.08
C ARG A 129 43.69 19.30 -40.39
N ASP A 130 44.94 18.88 -40.45
CA ASP A 130 45.74 18.82 -41.66
C ASP A 130 45.70 17.38 -42.20
N GLY A 131 44.83 17.15 -43.19
CA GLY A 131 44.67 15.84 -43.82
C GLY A 131 45.83 15.43 -44.74
N ILE A 132 46.80 16.32 -45.02
CA ILE A 132 47.98 15.98 -45.81
C ILE A 132 49.06 15.40 -44.89
N ASN A 133 49.31 16.06 -43.76
CA ASN A 133 50.33 15.62 -42.80
C ASN A 133 49.75 14.75 -41.67
N MET A 134 48.44 14.48 -41.69
CA MET A 134 47.69 13.73 -40.67
C MET A 134 47.89 14.28 -39.25
N LYS A 135 47.89 15.61 -39.14
CA LYS A 135 48.10 16.34 -37.88
C LYS A 135 46.85 17.07 -37.41
N VAL A 136 46.68 17.14 -36.10
CA VAL A 136 45.57 17.82 -35.43
C VAL A 136 46.08 18.78 -34.38
N LYS A 137 45.49 19.98 -34.35
CA LYS A 137 45.83 21.05 -33.41
C LYS A 137 44.58 21.79 -32.95
N GLY A 138 44.56 22.27 -31.71
CA GLY A 138 43.47 23.08 -31.18
C GLY A 138 43.36 24.44 -31.87
N ARG A 139 42.13 24.86 -32.17
CA ARG A 139 41.82 26.22 -32.61
C ARG A 139 41.86 27.19 -31.43
N ARG A 140 41.87 28.49 -31.72
CA ARG A 140 41.94 29.56 -30.71
C ARG A 140 40.87 29.46 -29.60
N GLY A 141 39.69 28.94 -29.90
CA GLY A 141 38.59 28.75 -28.93
C GLY A 141 38.65 27.44 -28.12
N ALA A 142 39.50 26.48 -28.49
CA ALA A 142 39.57 25.18 -27.84
C ALA A 142 40.01 25.24 -26.36
N PRO A 143 41.05 26.00 -25.96
CA PRO A 143 41.48 26.03 -24.56
C PRO A 143 40.38 26.54 -23.62
N ILE A 144 39.71 27.63 -23.97
CA ILE A 144 38.67 28.22 -23.11
C ILE A 144 37.41 27.34 -23.04
N ALA A 145 37.04 26.67 -24.14
CA ALA A 145 35.94 25.72 -24.17
C ALA A 145 36.21 24.53 -23.23
N ALA A 146 37.39 23.90 -23.34
CA ALA A 146 37.77 22.76 -22.51
C ALA A 146 37.85 23.12 -21.02
N MET A 147 38.45 24.28 -20.67
CA MET A 147 38.59 24.69 -19.26
C MET A 147 37.25 25.07 -18.59
N THR A 148 36.35 25.73 -19.32
CA THR A 148 35.13 26.29 -18.72
C THR A 148 33.92 25.36 -18.83
N SER A 149 33.87 24.53 -19.87
CA SER A 149 32.71 23.67 -20.15
C SER A 149 33.02 22.17 -20.08
N GLY A 150 34.27 21.80 -19.82
CA GLY A 150 34.67 20.40 -19.60
C GLY A 150 34.13 19.82 -18.27
N GLY A 151 34.32 18.51 -18.10
CA GLY A 151 33.84 17.72 -16.98
C GLY A 151 32.89 16.60 -17.40
N ALA A 152 32.75 15.59 -16.55
CA ALA A 152 31.89 14.42 -16.83
C ALA A 152 30.53 14.48 -16.11
N ILE A 153 30.40 15.32 -15.07
CA ILE A 153 29.14 15.51 -14.35
C ILE A 153 28.23 16.39 -15.23
N PRO A 154 26.99 15.96 -15.55
CA PRO A 154 26.05 16.77 -16.32
C PRO A 154 25.59 17.99 -15.51
N ASP A 155 25.26 19.08 -16.23
CA ASP A 155 24.59 20.22 -15.61
C ASP A 155 23.11 19.86 -15.41
N ASN A 156 22.72 19.55 -14.18
CA ASN A 156 21.32 19.57 -13.79
C ASN A 156 20.94 21.04 -13.59
N ALA A 157 19.86 21.47 -14.23
CA ALA A 157 19.34 22.80 -14.00
C ALA A 157 18.63 22.80 -12.65
N ASP A 158 18.85 23.86 -11.89
CA ASP A 158 18.17 24.07 -10.61
C ASP A 158 17.16 25.20 -10.77
N TYR A 159 16.01 25.08 -10.11
CA TYR A 159 15.03 26.14 -9.93
C TYR A 159 15.27 26.80 -8.58
N ASP A 160 15.24 28.13 -8.58
CA ASP A 160 15.32 28.91 -7.35
C ASP A 160 14.01 28.77 -6.57
N VAL A 161 14.08 28.29 -5.33
CA VAL A 161 12.94 28.26 -4.41
C VAL A 161 12.84 29.61 -3.72
N ILE A 162 11.73 30.32 -3.96
CA ILE A 162 11.50 31.68 -3.50
C ILE A 162 10.24 31.73 -2.64
N LEU A 163 10.36 32.29 -1.44
CA LEU A 163 9.26 32.52 -0.52
C LEU A 163 8.33 33.63 -1.06
N ASP A 164 7.04 33.34 -1.11
CA ASP A 164 5.98 34.27 -1.51
C ASP A 164 5.20 34.73 -0.26
N PRO A 165 4.87 36.03 -0.09
CA PRO A 165 5.09 37.16 -1.00
C PRO A 165 6.43 37.90 -0.79
N GLU A 166 7.28 37.46 0.13
CA GLU A 166 8.47 38.20 0.60
C GLU A 166 9.63 38.25 -0.42
N GLU A 167 9.55 37.46 -1.49
CA GLU A 167 10.58 37.27 -2.52
C GLU A 167 11.95 36.82 -1.99
N THR A 168 11.97 36.17 -0.83
CA THR A 168 13.20 35.68 -0.20
C THR A 168 13.65 34.36 -0.83
N PHE A 169 14.91 34.27 -1.27
CA PHE A 169 15.51 33.02 -1.74
C PHE A 169 15.73 32.05 -0.56
N VAL A 170 15.19 30.84 -0.67
CA VAL A 170 15.26 29.80 0.37
C VAL A 170 16.33 28.75 0.03
N GLY A 171 16.45 28.38 -1.24
CA GLY A 171 17.40 27.39 -1.73
C GLY A 171 17.08 27.00 -3.17
N THR A 172 17.59 25.85 -3.62
CA THR A 172 17.37 25.34 -4.97
C THR A 172 16.78 23.94 -4.95
N VAL A 173 15.98 23.64 -5.96
CA VAL A 173 15.48 22.28 -6.26
C VAL A 173 15.84 21.91 -7.70
N ASN A 174 15.94 20.63 -8.00
CA ASN A 174 16.19 20.17 -9.35
C ASN A 174 15.04 20.60 -10.30
N GLU A 175 15.36 20.94 -11.55
CA GLU A 175 14.39 21.33 -12.56
C GLU A 175 13.34 20.24 -12.85
N ASP A 176 13.73 18.97 -12.90
CA ASP A 176 12.79 17.87 -13.16
C ASP A 176 11.78 17.76 -12.01
N PHE A 177 12.27 17.89 -10.76
CA PHE A 177 11.43 17.99 -9.57
C PHE A 177 10.46 19.18 -9.65
N ALA A 178 10.95 20.35 -10.05
CA ALA A 178 10.13 21.55 -10.13
C ALA A 178 9.04 21.45 -11.20
N ILE A 179 9.32 20.83 -12.35
CA ILE A 179 8.37 20.67 -13.46
C ILE A 179 7.27 19.67 -13.12
N GLU A 180 7.61 18.56 -12.45
CA GLU A 180 6.66 17.53 -12.05
C GLU A 180 5.81 17.91 -10.82
N SER A 181 6.21 18.95 -10.09
CA SER A 181 5.52 19.41 -8.88
C SER A 181 4.29 20.26 -9.20
N LEU A 182 3.21 20.06 -8.43
CA LEU A 182 1.98 20.82 -8.59
C LEU A 182 1.81 21.91 -7.52
N ALA A 183 0.97 22.89 -7.83
CA ALA A 183 0.54 23.89 -6.86
C ALA A 183 -0.25 23.21 -5.73
N GLY A 184 0.25 23.34 -4.51
CA GLY A 184 -0.30 22.71 -3.31
C GLY A 184 0.61 21.66 -2.69
N ASP A 185 1.58 21.14 -3.44
CA ASP A 185 2.52 20.13 -2.96
C ASP A 185 3.45 20.67 -1.87
N VAL A 186 3.74 19.84 -0.87
CA VAL A 186 4.63 20.15 0.25
C VAL A 186 5.91 19.34 0.11
N PHE A 187 7.06 19.99 0.14
CA PHE A 187 8.37 19.35 0.10
C PHE A 187 9.30 19.89 1.18
N LEU A 188 10.31 19.12 1.56
CA LEU A 188 11.31 19.55 2.53
C LEU A 188 12.52 20.16 1.83
N LEU A 189 12.92 21.35 2.28
CA LEU A 189 14.18 21.97 1.90
C LEU A 189 14.92 22.40 3.17
N GLY A 190 16.04 21.74 3.45
CA GLY A 190 16.67 21.80 4.77
C GLY A 190 15.81 21.09 5.82
N ASN A 191 15.45 21.79 6.89
CA ASN A 191 14.59 21.27 7.97
C ASN A 191 13.17 21.84 7.92
N THR A 192 12.85 22.65 6.91
CA THR A 192 11.58 23.36 6.81
C THR A 192 10.74 22.77 5.67
N ALA A 193 9.45 22.59 5.92
CA ALA A 193 8.49 22.14 4.93
C ALA A 193 7.92 23.34 4.18
N TRP A 194 7.98 23.29 2.86
CA TRP A 194 7.58 24.36 1.96
C TRP A 194 6.43 23.88 1.07
N LYS A 195 5.36 24.66 1.00
CA LYS A 195 4.20 24.41 0.15
C LYS A 195 4.33 25.20 -1.14
N ILE A 196 4.26 24.52 -2.28
CA ILE A 196 4.35 25.12 -3.61
C ILE A 196 3.07 25.91 -3.88
N ARG A 197 3.21 27.21 -4.18
CA ARG A 197 2.11 28.05 -4.65
C ARG A 197 1.97 28.00 -6.16
N ARG A 198 3.11 28.08 -6.86
CA ARG A 198 3.20 28.02 -8.32
C ARG A 198 4.63 27.76 -8.76
N VAL A 199 4.77 27.13 -9.92
CA VAL A 199 6.06 26.94 -10.59
C VAL A 199 6.14 27.91 -11.78
N GLU A 200 7.20 28.71 -11.82
CA GLU A 200 7.52 29.66 -12.89
C GLU A 200 8.81 29.20 -13.61
N ARG A 201 9.15 29.79 -14.76
CA ARG A 201 10.39 29.43 -15.48
C ARG A 201 11.63 29.71 -14.62
N GLY A 202 12.28 28.63 -14.16
CA GLY A 202 13.49 28.68 -13.33
C GLY A 202 13.25 29.04 -11.85
N LYS A 203 11.99 29.13 -11.40
CA LYS A 203 11.64 29.53 -10.03
C LYS A 203 10.46 28.72 -9.49
N VAL A 204 10.55 28.24 -8.26
CA VAL A 204 9.40 27.65 -7.53
C VAL A 204 9.00 28.63 -6.43
N ARG A 205 7.79 29.18 -6.51
CA ARG A 205 7.24 30.08 -5.49
C ARG A 205 6.59 29.24 -4.40
N VAL A 206 7.04 29.41 -3.16
CA VAL A 206 6.61 28.59 -2.01
C VAL A 206 6.12 29.44 -0.85
N GLU A 207 5.35 28.84 0.05
CA GLU A 207 5.04 29.37 1.38
C GLU A 207 5.42 28.35 2.46
N ASP A 208 5.56 28.80 3.71
CA ASP A 208 5.81 27.88 4.82
C ASP A 208 4.61 26.95 5.02
N ALA A 209 4.86 25.63 5.01
CA ALA A 209 3.83 24.61 5.20
C ALA A 209 3.46 24.39 6.68
N GLN A 210 4.04 25.15 7.61
CA GLN A 210 3.74 25.17 9.05
C GLN A 210 3.82 23.78 9.70
N GLY A 211 4.77 22.96 9.25
CA GLY A 211 4.98 21.60 9.76
C GLY A 211 4.04 20.55 9.16
N GLN A 212 3.31 20.85 8.08
CA GLN A 212 2.64 19.81 7.29
C GLN A 212 3.67 18.80 6.77
N PRO A 213 3.36 17.49 6.81
CA PRO A 213 4.25 16.47 6.28
C PRO A 213 4.41 16.66 4.76
N PRO A 214 5.60 16.39 4.20
CA PRO A 214 5.82 16.49 2.77
C PRO A 214 4.91 15.50 2.01
N THR A 215 4.24 15.99 0.96
CA THR A 215 3.43 15.15 0.05
C THR A 215 4.28 14.51 -1.04
N ILE A 216 5.44 15.09 -1.36
CA ILE A 216 6.37 14.57 -2.35
C ILE A 216 7.78 14.41 -1.75
N PRO A 217 8.47 13.27 -1.95
CA PRO A 217 9.86 13.14 -1.54
C PRO A 217 10.76 13.96 -2.49
N PHE A 218 11.89 14.43 -1.96
CA PHE A 218 12.89 15.22 -2.69
C PHE A 218 13.60 14.34 -3.75
N TRP A 219 13.49 14.70 -5.04
CA TRP A 219 14.04 13.92 -6.16
C TRP A 219 15.38 14.47 -6.69
N LEU A 220 16.31 13.56 -6.97
CA LEU A 220 17.36 13.71 -7.97
C LEU A 220 16.88 12.96 -9.22
N GLY A 221 17.02 13.55 -10.41
CA GLY A 221 16.32 13.16 -11.66
C GLY A 221 16.39 11.69 -12.13
N GLU A 222 17.26 10.84 -11.57
CA GLU A 222 17.19 9.39 -11.72
C GLU A 222 17.44 8.71 -10.36
N ALA A 223 16.49 7.89 -9.89
CA ALA A 223 16.67 7.14 -8.65
C ALA A 223 17.63 5.96 -8.86
N PRO A 224 18.51 5.65 -7.88
CA PRO A 224 19.40 4.50 -7.97
C PRO A 224 18.58 3.20 -7.99
N GLY A 225 18.82 2.35 -9.00
CA GLY A 225 18.26 1.01 -9.09
C GLY A 225 19.08 -0.01 -8.28
N ARG A 226 18.44 -1.13 -7.95
CA ARG A 226 19.09 -2.27 -7.30
C ARG A 226 20.20 -2.87 -8.17
N THR A 227 21.35 -3.16 -7.57
CA THR A 227 22.46 -3.84 -8.25
C THR A 227 22.10 -5.28 -8.59
N TRP A 228 22.75 -5.84 -9.62
CA TRP A 228 22.50 -7.21 -10.06
C TRP A 228 22.78 -8.24 -8.94
N GLU A 229 23.87 -8.05 -8.21
CA GLU A 229 24.26 -8.92 -7.09
C GLU A 229 23.26 -8.85 -5.94
N LEU A 230 22.71 -7.66 -5.66
CA LEU A 230 21.68 -7.54 -4.63
C LEU A 230 20.34 -8.15 -5.09
N SER A 231 19.95 -7.99 -6.35
CA SER A 231 18.80 -8.69 -6.94
C SER A 231 18.94 -10.23 -6.85
N GLN A 232 20.16 -10.74 -7.06
CA GLN A 232 20.48 -12.16 -6.88
C GLN A 232 20.28 -12.60 -5.42
N GLU A 233 20.81 -11.84 -4.46
CA GLU A 233 20.68 -12.16 -3.03
C GLU A 233 19.23 -12.10 -2.54
N VAL A 234 18.43 -11.14 -3.04
CA VAL A 234 16.98 -11.08 -2.76
C VAL A 234 16.28 -12.34 -3.29
N SER A 235 16.61 -12.77 -4.50
CA SER A 235 15.99 -13.95 -5.13
C SER A 235 16.34 -15.23 -4.39
N GLU A 236 17.61 -15.44 -4.06
CA GLU A 236 18.05 -16.61 -3.30
C GLU A 236 17.48 -16.63 -1.87
N LEU A 237 17.30 -15.47 -1.25
CA LEU A 237 16.63 -15.36 0.04
C LEU A 237 15.16 -15.78 -0.08
N ARG A 238 14.46 -15.31 -1.12
CA ARG A 238 13.07 -15.68 -1.40
C ARG A 238 12.91 -17.18 -1.64
N GLU A 239 13.73 -17.76 -2.51
CA GLU A 239 13.73 -19.19 -2.81
C GLU A 239 14.07 -20.05 -1.59
N GLY A 240 15.06 -19.62 -0.79
CA GLY A 240 15.45 -20.33 0.43
C GLY A 240 14.35 -20.36 1.49
N ILE A 241 13.59 -19.27 1.61
CA ILE A 241 12.39 -19.22 2.46
C ILE A 241 11.29 -20.09 1.86
N ASP A 242 11.01 -19.96 0.56
CA ASP A 242 9.94 -20.68 -0.14
C ASP A 242 10.02 -22.21 0.05
N GLN A 243 11.23 -22.76 -0.01
CA GLN A 243 11.53 -24.18 0.23
C GLN A 243 11.23 -24.67 1.66
N ARG A 244 11.01 -23.75 2.61
CA ARG A 244 10.83 -24.01 4.04
C ARG A 244 9.51 -23.47 4.58
N LEU A 245 8.65 -22.90 3.74
CA LEU A 245 7.40 -22.27 4.17
C LEU A 245 6.42 -23.24 4.83
N ASP A 246 6.55 -24.55 4.61
CA ASP A 246 5.72 -25.55 5.30
C ASP A 246 5.94 -25.58 6.82
N ASP A 247 7.10 -25.10 7.29
CA ASP A 247 7.44 -24.95 8.71
C ASP A 247 8.00 -23.54 8.98
N HIS A 248 7.11 -22.66 9.44
CA HIS A 248 7.44 -21.27 9.72
C HIS A 248 8.58 -21.10 10.71
N ALA A 249 8.71 -21.97 11.71
CA ALA A 249 9.80 -21.89 12.68
C ALA A 249 11.14 -22.19 12.00
N LYS A 250 11.19 -23.25 11.19
CA LYS A 250 12.38 -23.61 10.42
C LYS A 250 12.78 -22.56 9.40
N ALA A 251 11.80 -21.94 8.72
CA ALA A 251 12.06 -20.83 7.81
C ALA A 251 12.65 -19.62 8.56
N GLN A 252 12.08 -19.29 9.72
CA GLN A 252 12.55 -18.17 10.54
C GLN A 252 13.96 -18.38 11.08
N ASP A 253 14.25 -19.57 11.59
CA ASP A 253 15.57 -19.96 12.08
C ASP A 253 16.62 -19.90 10.98
N TRP A 254 16.27 -20.35 9.77
CA TRP A 254 17.17 -20.29 8.61
C TRP A 254 17.48 -18.85 8.21
N VAL A 255 16.50 -17.96 8.16
CA VAL A 255 16.71 -16.54 7.84
C VAL A 255 17.64 -15.89 8.87
N MET A 256 17.42 -16.12 10.16
CA MET A 256 18.28 -15.59 11.22
C MET A 256 19.71 -16.13 11.10
N ALA A 257 19.86 -17.43 10.83
CA ALA A 257 21.16 -18.07 10.66
C ALA A 257 21.93 -17.54 9.43
N GLU A 258 21.27 -17.31 8.30
CA GLU A 258 21.90 -16.85 7.06
C GLU A 258 22.21 -15.35 7.06
N SER A 259 21.37 -14.51 7.66
CA SER A 259 21.48 -13.05 7.56
C SER A 259 21.90 -12.34 8.85
N GLY A 260 21.73 -13.00 10.02
CA GLY A 260 22.04 -12.40 11.33
C GLY A 260 21.02 -11.36 11.80
N VAL A 261 19.83 -11.33 11.23
CA VAL A 261 18.72 -10.46 11.67
C VAL A 261 18.01 -11.00 12.90
N ASP A 262 17.22 -10.16 13.56
CA ASP A 262 16.42 -10.54 14.73
C ASP A 262 15.17 -11.37 14.36
N GLU A 263 14.61 -12.04 15.36
CA GLU A 263 13.43 -12.91 15.24
C GLU A 263 12.22 -12.18 14.66
N GLU A 264 11.99 -10.92 15.02
CA GLU A 264 10.82 -10.19 14.51
C GLU A 264 10.96 -9.86 13.03
N SER A 265 12.13 -9.41 12.59
CA SER A 265 12.43 -9.18 11.17
C SER A 265 12.26 -10.46 10.35
N SER A 266 12.74 -11.58 10.88
CA SER A 266 12.58 -12.90 10.26
C SER A 266 11.11 -13.32 10.15
N ARG A 267 10.35 -13.21 11.25
CA ARG A 267 8.92 -13.53 11.31
C ARG A 267 8.10 -12.70 10.31
N GLN A 268 8.35 -11.40 10.22
CA GLN A 268 7.64 -10.52 9.28
C GLN A 268 7.96 -10.85 7.83
N LEU A 269 9.23 -11.17 7.52
CA LEU A 269 9.64 -11.55 6.17
C LEU A 269 8.99 -12.88 5.75
N VAL A 270 9.03 -13.90 6.60
CA VAL A 270 8.41 -15.21 6.31
C VAL A 270 6.90 -15.06 6.11
N ALA A 271 6.21 -14.33 6.98
CA ALA A 271 4.78 -14.06 6.84
C ALA A 271 4.44 -13.30 5.55
N TYR A 272 5.30 -12.36 5.14
CA TYR A 272 5.12 -11.60 3.90
C TYR A 272 5.23 -12.49 2.66
N LEU A 273 6.22 -13.39 2.62
CA LEU A 273 6.38 -14.32 1.50
C LEU A 273 5.26 -15.35 1.44
N GLU A 274 4.81 -15.85 2.59
CA GLU A 274 3.67 -16.74 2.68
C GLU A 274 2.39 -16.08 2.15
N GLU A 275 2.13 -14.82 2.54
CA GLU A 275 0.98 -14.03 2.07
C GLU A 275 1.00 -13.87 0.54
N GLY A 276 2.16 -13.55 -0.05
CA GLY A 276 2.31 -13.44 -1.50
C GLY A 276 2.16 -14.78 -2.22
N LYS A 277 2.78 -15.86 -1.71
CA LYS A 277 2.67 -17.21 -2.26
C LYS A 277 1.23 -17.71 -2.23
N ARG A 278 0.47 -17.39 -1.19
CA ARG A 278 -0.94 -17.80 -1.06
C ARG A 278 -1.80 -17.28 -2.21
N VAL A 279 -1.53 -16.07 -2.70
CA VAL A 279 -2.28 -15.45 -3.81
C VAL A 279 -1.73 -15.89 -5.17
N LEU A 280 -0.41 -15.90 -5.37
CA LEU A 280 0.19 -16.18 -6.68
C LEU A 280 0.42 -17.68 -6.93
N GLY A 281 0.39 -18.51 -5.89
CA GLY A 281 0.79 -19.92 -5.90
C GLY A 281 2.31 -20.13 -5.85
N VAL A 282 3.10 -19.11 -6.16
CA VAL A 282 4.56 -19.16 -6.24
C VAL A 282 5.18 -17.86 -5.72
N VAL A 283 6.40 -17.93 -5.19
CA VAL A 283 7.16 -16.74 -4.78
C VAL A 283 8.02 -16.27 -5.97
N PRO A 284 7.85 -15.03 -6.47
CA PRO A 284 8.64 -14.52 -7.58
C PRO A 284 10.12 -14.38 -7.23
N SER A 285 10.98 -14.88 -8.10
CA SER A 285 12.44 -14.85 -8.01
C SER A 285 13.06 -14.65 -9.40
N LYS A 286 14.39 -14.60 -9.52
CA LYS A 286 15.05 -14.55 -10.84
C LYS A 286 14.85 -15.81 -11.69
N THR A 287 14.46 -16.93 -11.09
CA THR A 287 14.14 -18.19 -11.80
C THR A 287 12.64 -18.37 -12.03
N LYS A 288 11.80 -17.56 -11.38
CA LYS A 288 10.33 -17.67 -11.46
C LYS A 288 9.69 -16.29 -11.60
N VAL A 289 9.21 -15.98 -12.79
CA VAL A 289 8.56 -14.71 -13.12
C VAL A 289 7.05 -14.91 -13.18
N VAL A 290 6.30 -14.00 -12.58
CA VAL A 290 4.83 -14.11 -12.49
C VAL A 290 4.19 -12.88 -13.12
N ALA A 291 3.31 -13.07 -14.09
CA ALA A 291 2.40 -12.04 -14.57
C ALA A 291 1.06 -12.19 -13.84
N GLU A 292 0.69 -11.18 -13.07
CA GLU A 292 -0.54 -11.08 -12.31
C GLU A 292 -1.47 -10.07 -12.96
N ARG A 293 -2.72 -10.43 -13.24
CA ARG A 293 -3.74 -9.53 -13.76
C ARG A 293 -4.94 -9.47 -12.83
N PHE A 294 -5.43 -8.25 -12.55
CA PHE A 294 -6.63 -8.03 -11.74
C PHE A 294 -7.39 -6.79 -12.20
N PHE A 295 -8.66 -6.69 -11.81
CA PHE A 295 -9.51 -5.54 -12.15
C PHE A 295 -9.23 -4.33 -11.25
N ASP A 296 -9.28 -3.13 -11.84
CA ASP A 296 -9.30 -1.87 -11.11
C ASP A 296 -10.73 -1.40 -10.82
N GLU A 297 -10.87 -0.37 -9.97
CA GLU A 297 -12.18 0.16 -9.58
C GLU A 297 -12.92 0.87 -10.73
N SER A 298 -12.19 1.28 -11.77
CA SER A 298 -12.75 1.93 -12.95
C SER A 298 -13.31 0.93 -13.98
N GLY A 299 -13.15 -0.38 -13.73
CA GLY A 299 -13.51 -1.46 -14.65
C GLY A 299 -12.46 -1.71 -15.74
N GLY A 300 -11.27 -1.12 -15.62
CA GLY A 300 -10.07 -1.50 -16.36
C GLY A 300 -9.33 -2.65 -15.68
N MET A 301 -8.17 -3.04 -16.20
CA MET A 301 -7.31 -4.07 -15.62
C MET A 301 -5.92 -3.52 -15.36
N GLN A 302 -5.24 -4.07 -14.35
CA GLN A 302 -3.82 -3.90 -14.15
C GLN A 302 -3.13 -5.23 -14.43
N LEU A 303 -2.02 -5.16 -15.15
CA LEU A 303 -1.12 -6.29 -15.40
C LEU A 303 0.22 -5.98 -14.72
N VAL A 304 0.50 -6.70 -13.64
CA VAL A 304 1.74 -6.60 -12.88
C VAL A 304 2.65 -7.78 -13.20
N ILE A 305 3.87 -7.53 -13.66
CA ILE A 305 4.87 -8.59 -13.88
C ILE A 305 5.88 -8.55 -12.74
N HIS A 306 5.84 -9.53 -11.86
CA HIS A 306 6.75 -9.72 -10.74
C HIS A 306 8.08 -10.27 -11.23
N ALA A 307 9.10 -9.41 -11.25
CA ALA A 307 10.38 -9.64 -11.89
C ALA A 307 11.50 -8.98 -11.08
N PRO A 308 12.10 -9.69 -10.09
CA PRO A 308 13.06 -9.09 -9.15
C PRO A 308 14.48 -8.92 -9.73
N PHE A 309 14.60 -8.54 -11.01
CA PHE A 309 15.89 -8.34 -11.69
C PHE A 309 16.54 -6.98 -11.38
N GLY A 310 15.78 -6.00 -10.89
CA GLY A 310 16.24 -4.64 -10.63
C GLY A 310 15.78 -3.63 -11.69
N ALA A 311 15.70 -2.35 -11.31
CA ALA A 311 15.01 -1.33 -12.09
C ALA A 311 15.61 -1.09 -13.48
N ARG A 312 16.92 -1.32 -13.69
CA ARG A 312 17.59 -1.06 -14.98
C ARG A 312 17.18 -2.08 -16.06
N ILE A 313 17.13 -3.36 -15.70
CA ILE A 313 16.66 -4.44 -16.58
C ILE A 313 15.14 -4.31 -16.79
N ASN A 314 14.40 -4.10 -15.70
CA ASN A 314 12.96 -3.93 -15.77
C ASN A 314 12.56 -2.71 -16.61
N ARG A 315 13.29 -1.59 -16.54
CA ARG A 315 13.03 -0.42 -17.38
C ARG A 315 13.22 -0.73 -18.87
N ALA A 316 14.30 -1.42 -19.24
CA ALA A 316 14.54 -1.86 -20.62
C ALA A 316 13.38 -2.75 -21.12
N TRP A 317 13.03 -3.75 -20.32
CA TRP A 317 11.97 -4.69 -20.66
C TRP A 317 10.61 -4.00 -20.76
N GLY A 318 10.24 -3.20 -19.77
CA GLY A 318 8.98 -2.49 -19.71
C GLY A 318 8.80 -1.49 -20.85
N MET A 319 9.85 -0.75 -21.24
CA MET A 319 9.78 0.19 -22.36
C MET A 319 9.55 -0.53 -23.69
N ALA A 320 10.31 -1.60 -23.95
CA ALA A 320 10.14 -2.38 -25.17
C ALA A 320 8.77 -3.06 -25.21
N LEU A 321 8.31 -3.61 -24.08
CA LEU A 321 7.04 -4.33 -24.00
C LEU A 321 5.87 -3.36 -24.19
N ARG A 322 5.92 -2.19 -23.55
CA ARG A 322 4.99 -1.08 -23.80
C ARG A 322 4.92 -0.74 -25.28
N LYS A 323 6.07 -0.52 -25.95
CA LYS A 323 6.09 -0.19 -27.38
C LYS A 323 5.45 -1.27 -28.24
N LYS A 324 5.71 -2.55 -27.91
CA LYS A 324 5.15 -3.69 -28.63
C LYS A 324 3.63 -3.81 -28.45
N ILE A 325 3.14 -3.63 -27.22
CA ILE A 325 1.69 -3.60 -26.92
C ILE A 325 1.03 -2.41 -27.62
N CYS A 326 1.60 -1.20 -27.51
CA CYS A 326 1.09 -0.01 -28.20
C CYS A 326 0.95 -0.22 -29.72
N ARG A 327 1.95 -0.85 -30.36
CA ARG A 327 1.90 -1.14 -31.81
C ARG A 327 0.86 -2.18 -32.19
N THR A 328 0.58 -3.13 -31.30
CA THR A 328 -0.36 -4.23 -31.58
C THR A 328 -1.81 -3.78 -31.43
N PHE A 329 -2.08 -2.90 -30.46
CA PHE A 329 -3.43 -2.47 -30.10
C PHE A 329 -3.75 -1.00 -30.44
N ASP A 330 -2.83 -0.30 -31.10
CA ASP A 330 -2.93 1.11 -31.52
C ASP A 330 -3.44 2.07 -30.42
N PHE A 331 -2.86 1.94 -29.22
CA PHE A 331 -3.25 2.70 -28.02
C PHE A 331 -2.06 3.08 -27.15
N GLU A 332 -2.12 4.23 -26.47
CA GLU A 332 -1.09 4.68 -25.53
C GLU A 332 -1.25 4.00 -24.15
N LEU A 333 -0.37 3.05 -23.87
CA LEU A 333 -0.37 2.29 -22.63
C LEU A 333 0.43 3.01 -21.52
N GLN A 334 -0.17 3.15 -20.34
CA GLN A 334 0.52 3.60 -19.13
C GLN A 334 1.34 2.44 -18.53
N ALA A 335 2.62 2.70 -18.21
CA ALA A 335 3.53 1.68 -17.71
C ALA A 335 4.48 2.17 -16.62
N THR A 336 4.87 1.26 -15.73
CA THR A 336 5.79 1.51 -14.62
C THR A 336 6.82 0.39 -14.52
N ALA A 337 8.06 0.72 -14.19
CA ALA A 337 9.11 -0.25 -13.87
C ALA A 337 9.79 0.07 -12.54
N THR A 338 9.83 -0.93 -11.65
CA THR A 338 10.47 -0.87 -10.33
C THR A 338 11.56 -1.95 -10.22
N ASP A 339 12.25 -2.04 -9.07
CA ASP A 339 13.23 -3.11 -8.85
C ASP A 339 12.63 -4.51 -8.82
N ASP A 340 11.36 -4.63 -8.41
CA ASP A 340 10.69 -5.91 -8.19
C ASP A 340 9.67 -6.26 -9.27
N GLY A 341 9.41 -5.38 -10.24
CA GLY A 341 8.56 -5.71 -11.36
C GLY A 341 8.06 -4.54 -12.21
N LEU A 342 7.16 -4.87 -13.13
CA LEU A 342 6.51 -3.98 -14.09
C LEU A 342 5.02 -3.86 -13.78
N ASN A 343 4.40 -2.73 -14.13
CA ASN A 343 2.95 -2.60 -14.13
C ASN A 343 2.47 -1.94 -15.43
N PHE A 344 1.39 -2.46 -15.99
CA PHE A 344 0.71 -1.94 -17.17
C PHE A 344 -0.77 -1.74 -16.87
N ALA A 345 -1.27 -0.52 -17.06
CA ALA A 345 -2.70 -0.24 -16.92
C ALA A 345 -3.40 -0.51 -18.25
N LEU A 346 -4.12 -1.63 -18.33
CA LEU A 346 -4.84 -2.05 -19.52
C LEU A 346 -6.22 -1.35 -19.57
N GLY A 347 -6.50 -0.71 -20.71
CA GLY A 347 -7.80 -0.16 -21.00
C GLY A 347 -8.88 -1.24 -21.15
N PRO A 348 -10.18 -0.90 -21.10
CA PRO A 348 -11.25 -1.90 -21.10
C PRO A 348 -11.37 -2.73 -22.39
N GLY A 349 -10.70 -2.34 -23.49
CA GLY A 349 -10.69 -3.08 -24.75
C GLY A 349 -9.41 -3.90 -25.00
N LEU A 350 -8.47 -3.92 -24.05
CA LEU A 350 -7.20 -4.64 -24.16
C LEU A 350 -7.32 -5.96 -23.38
N SER A 351 -7.43 -7.07 -24.10
CA SER A 351 -7.38 -8.42 -23.53
C SER A 351 -6.32 -9.23 -24.25
N MET A 352 -5.58 -10.02 -23.49
CA MET A 352 -4.67 -11.05 -24.00
C MET A 352 -4.50 -12.10 -22.91
N PRO A 353 -4.20 -13.37 -23.24
CA PRO A 353 -3.75 -14.34 -22.25
C PRO A 353 -2.55 -13.79 -21.49
N VAL A 354 -2.56 -13.97 -20.17
CA VAL A 354 -1.52 -13.37 -19.30
C VAL A 354 -0.14 -13.94 -19.62
N ASP A 355 -0.07 -15.22 -20.02
CA ASP A 355 1.16 -15.90 -20.39
C ASP A 355 1.75 -15.42 -21.73
N ASP A 356 0.91 -14.95 -22.66
CA ASP A 356 1.37 -14.55 -24.01
C ASP A 356 2.25 -13.30 -23.97
N VAL A 357 2.14 -12.50 -22.91
CA VAL A 357 2.95 -11.29 -22.67
C VAL A 357 4.45 -11.59 -22.73
N PHE A 358 4.87 -12.78 -22.31
CA PHE A 358 6.28 -13.20 -22.31
C PHE A 358 6.80 -13.53 -23.72
N THR A 359 5.93 -13.76 -24.69
CA THR A 359 6.30 -14.16 -26.06
C THR A 359 6.53 -12.97 -27.01
N TYR A 360 6.06 -11.78 -26.63
CA TYR A 360 6.08 -10.59 -27.47
C TYR A 360 7.49 -10.07 -27.77
N LEU A 361 8.44 -10.36 -26.86
CA LEU A 361 9.83 -9.95 -26.94
C LEU A 361 10.74 -11.17 -26.82
N ASN A 362 11.86 -11.12 -27.52
CA ASN A 362 12.91 -12.11 -27.44
C ASN A 362 14.28 -11.43 -27.58
N GLU A 363 15.34 -12.20 -27.34
CA GLU A 363 16.72 -11.72 -27.40
C GLU A 363 17.07 -11.01 -28.72
N ARG A 364 16.46 -11.45 -29.84
CA ARG A 364 16.78 -10.93 -31.18
C ARG A 364 16.09 -9.60 -31.49
N ASN A 365 14.88 -9.39 -30.97
CA ASN A 365 14.07 -8.21 -31.30
C ASN A 365 14.11 -7.11 -30.23
N ILE A 366 14.55 -7.43 -29.01
CA ILE A 366 14.46 -6.51 -27.87
C ILE A 366 15.21 -5.21 -28.12
N GLN A 367 16.42 -5.28 -28.68
CA GLN A 367 17.25 -4.10 -28.90
C GLN A 367 16.60 -3.17 -29.93
N ASP A 368 16.17 -3.69 -31.08
CA ASP A 368 15.56 -2.88 -32.13
C ASP A 368 14.26 -2.20 -31.64
N VAL A 369 13.41 -2.94 -30.91
CA VAL A 369 12.17 -2.39 -30.34
C VAL A 369 12.48 -1.33 -29.27
N LEU A 370 13.48 -1.59 -28.42
CA LEU A 370 13.88 -0.67 -27.35
C LEU A 370 14.50 0.61 -27.93
N GLU A 371 15.33 0.52 -28.96
CA GLU A 371 15.90 1.67 -29.66
C GLU A 371 14.78 2.59 -30.16
N GLN A 372 13.73 2.04 -30.76
CA GLN A 372 12.56 2.80 -31.20
C GLN A 372 11.68 3.33 -30.05
N ALA A 373 11.65 2.63 -28.91
CA ALA A 373 10.94 3.08 -27.72
C ALA A 373 11.63 4.27 -27.05
N ILE A 374 12.96 4.24 -26.93
CA ILE A 374 13.79 5.29 -26.33
C ILE A 374 13.62 6.62 -27.06
N LEU A 375 13.52 6.59 -28.39
CA LEU A 375 13.32 7.80 -29.18
C LEU A 375 12.09 8.59 -28.72
N GLN A 376 11.00 7.93 -28.32
CA GLN A 376 9.80 8.63 -27.86
C GLN A 376 9.81 8.93 -26.34
N ALA A 377 10.88 8.55 -25.63
CA ALA A 377 10.99 8.74 -24.19
C ALA A 377 11.71 10.05 -23.83
N PRO A 378 11.27 10.78 -22.79
CA PRO A 378 11.93 12.00 -22.30
C PRO A 378 13.40 11.82 -21.95
N LEU A 379 13.74 10.63 -21.44
CA LEU A 379 15.10 10.24 -21.09
C LEU A 379 16.09 10.51 -22.23
N PHE A 380 15.70 10.25 -23.48
CA PHE A 380 16.55 10.48 -24.64
C PHE A 380 16.94 11.96 -24.77
N VAL A 381 15.99 12.88 -24.62
CA VAL A 381 16.24 14.32 -24.73
C VAL A 381 17.17 14.80 -23.61
N THR A 382 16.99 14.26 -22.40
CA THR A 382 17.85 14.56 -21.25
C THR A 382 19.28 14.06 -21.47
N ARG A 383 19.47 12.79 -21.85
CA ARG A 383 20.79 12.22 -22.13
C ARG A 383 21.46 12.87 -23.33
N TRP A 384 20.70 13.21 -24.38
CA TRP A 384 21.18 13.98 -25.53
C TRP A 384 21.79 15.30 -25.11
N ARG A 385 21.10 16.06 -24.24
CA ARG A 385 21.60 17.33 -23.70
C ARG A 385 22.88 17.14 -22.88
N TRP A 386 22.96 16.08 -22.08
CA TRP A 386 24.16 15.76 -21.32
C TRP A 386 25.34 15.47 -22.24
N ASN A 387 25.16 14.64 -23.26
CA ASN A 387 26.20 14.29 -24.22
C ASN A 387 26.61 15.48 -25.09
N ALA A 388 25.66 16.31 -25.53
CA ALA A 388 25.94 17.53 -26.28
C ALA A 388 26.76 18.55 -25.47
N THR A 389 26.52 18.64 -24.15
CA THR A 389 27.32 19.53 -23.29
C THR A 389 28.67 18.92 -22.90
N ARG A 390 28.74 17.62 -22.60
CA ARG A 390 29.99 16.90 -22.27
C ARG A 390 30.97 16.85 -23.43
N SER A 391 30.47 16.73 -24.66
CA SER A 391 31.26 16.75 -25.91
C SER A 391 31.70 18.14 -26.37
N LEU A 392 31.33 19.21 -25.64
CA LEU A 392 31.55 20.61 -26.00
C LEU A 392 30.79 21.08 -27.26
N ALA A 393 29.87 20.27 -27.81
CA ALA A 393 28.98 20.71 -28.89
C ALA A 393 28.12 21.91 -28.45
N ILE A 394 27.71 21.91 -27.17
CA ILE A 394 27.05 23.03 -26.52
C ILE A 394 27.88 23.45 -25.31
N LEU A 395 28.33 24.71 -25.30
CA LEU A 395 29.12 25.25 -24.21
C LEU A 395 28.24 25.59 -23.00
N ARG A 396 28.70 25.19 -21.81
CA ARG A 396 28.09 25.52 -20.51
C ARG A 396 28.35 26.97 -20.10
N PHE A 397 29.46 27.54 -20.59
CA PHE A 397 29.85 28.92 -20.33
C PHE A 397 30.08 29.68 -21.63
N THR A 398 29.66 30.93 -21.69
CA THR A 398 29.91 31.82 -22.83
C THR A 398 30.15 33.24 -22.31
N GLY A 399 31.20 33.91 -22.78
CA GLY A 399 31.53 35.27 -22.35
C GLY A 399 31.83 35.40 -20.85
N GLY A 400 32.36 34.34 -20.23
CA GLY A 400 32.69 34.31 -18.79
C GLY A 400 31.49 34.11 -17.86
N ARG A 401 30.30 33.80 -18.38
CA ARG A 401 29.10 33.52 -17.58
C ARG A 401 28.53 32.14 -17.91
N LYS A 402 27.88 31.50 -16.94
CA LYS A 402 27.14 30.24 -17.15
C LYS A 402 25.95 30.52 -18.07
N VAL A 403 25.75 29.67 -19.06
CA VAL A 403 24.62 29.76 -19.99
C VAL A 403 23.35 29.30 -19.23
N PRO A 404 22.27 30.09 -19.23
CA PRO A 404 21.00 29.69 -18.61
C PRO A 404 20.46 28.38 -19.20
N ALA A 405 19.90 27.52 -18.33
CA ALA A 405 19.38 26.20 -18.73
C ALA A 405 18.35 26.23 -19.88
N PRO A 406 17.39 27.18 -19.94
CA PRO A 406 16.46 27.26 -21.07
C PRO A 406 17.15 27.47 -22.42
N ILE A 407 18.28 28.21 -22.44
CA ILE A 407 19.06 28.43 -23.65
C ILE A 407 19.83 27.16 -24.03
N ILE A 408 20.33 26.41 -23.04
CA ILE A 408 20.97 25.11 -23.29
C ILE A 408 19.95 24.14 -23.90
N ARG A 409 18.72 24.09 -23.39
CA ARG A 409 17.62 23.26 -23.94
C ARG A 409 17.31 23.61 -25.38
N MET A 410 17.04 24.89 -25.66
CA MET A 410 16.77 25.36 -27.02
C MET A 410 17.91 25.00 -27.99
N ARG A 411 19.17 25.25 -27.60
CA ARG A 411 20.33 24.88 -28.42
C ARG A 411 20.49 23.37 -28.60
N SER A 412 20.10 22.59 -27.60
CA SER A 412 20.13 21.13 -27.62
C SER A 412 19.08 20.57 -28.58
N GLU A 413 17.88 21.14 -28.58
CA GLU A 413 16.81 20.83 -29.53
C GLU A 413 17.18 21.26 -30.96
N ASP A 414 17.73 22.46 -31.13
CA ASP A 414 18.23 22.94 -32.43
C ASP A 414 19.33 22.01 -32.99
N LEU A 415 20.24 21.55 -32.13
CA LEU A 415 21.29 20.60 -32.50
C LEU A 415 20.69 19.22 -32.85
N LEU A 416 19.70 18.75 -32.08
CA LEU A 416 19.01 17.49 -32.36
C LEU A 416 18.30 17.54 -33.72
N ALA A 417 17.56 18.60 -34.00
CA ALA A 417 16.88 18.80 -35.28
C ALA A 417 17.85 18.90 -36.47
N ALA A 418 19.09 19.32 -36.24
CA ALA A 418 20.11 19.40 -37.27
C ALA A 418 20.85 18.07 -37.51
N VAL A 419 21.15 17.31 -36.45
CA VAL A 419 21.89 16.04 -36.51
C VAL A 419 20.97 14.85 -36.80
N PHE A 420 19.80 14.83 -36.18
CA PHE A 420 18.81 13.76 -36.30
C PHE A 420 17.43 14.34 -36.62
N PRO A 421 17.20 14.86 -37.84
CA PRO A 421 15.95 15.53 -38.19
C PRO A 421 14.71 14.64 -38.09
N ALA A 422 14.85 13.34 -38.40
CA ALA A 422 13.74 12.39 -38.36
C ALA A 422 13.16 12.21 -36.94
N GLN A 423 13.97 12.46 -35.91
CA GLN A 423 13.55 12.37 -34.52
C GLN A 423 12.64 13.53 -34.07
N VAL A 424 12.75 14.69 -34.72
CA VAL A 424 11.94 15.89 -34.42
C VAL A 424 10.82 16.09 -35.45
N ALA A 425 10.73 15.19 -36.44
CA ALA A 425 9.74 15.29 -37.50
C ALA A 425 8.31 15.15 -36.95
N CYS A 426 7.37 15.86 -37.58
CA CYS A 426 5.95 15.75 -37.26
C CYS A 426 5.46 14.33 -37.58
N GLN A 427 4.90 13.65 -36.57
CA GLN A 427 4.41 12.28 -36.69
C GLN A 427 3.29 12.15 -37.74
N ASP A 428 2.45 13.18 -37.91
CA ASP A 428 1.38 13.21 -38.94
C ASP A 428 1.91 13.13 -40.38
N ASN A 429 3.19 13.49 -40.60
CA ASN A 429 3.83 13.47 -41.92
C ASN A 429 4.90 12.38 -42.04
N ALA A 430 5.13 11.60 -40.98
CA ALA A 430 6.12 10.53 -40.99
C ALA A 430 5.55 9.32 -41.76
N MET A 431 6.39 8.65 -42.57
CA MET A 431 5.99 7.38 -43.18
C MET A 431 5.80 6.32 -42.08
N PRO A 432 4.81 5.42 -42.22
CA PRO A 432 4.66 4.30 -41.29
C PRO A 432 5.93 3.44 -41.26
N GLY A 433 6.56 3.30 -40.10
CA GLY A 433 7.78 2.49 -39.94
C GLY A 433 8.68 2.91 -38.79
N ASP A 434 9.83 2.24 -38.69
CA ASP A 434 10.88 2.56 -37.72
C ASP A 434 11.70 3.78 -38.18
N ILE A 435 12.11 4.62 -37.22
CA ILE A 435 12.92 5.80 -37.47
C ILE A 435 14.37 5.35 -37.70
N PRO A 436 14.98 5.63 -38.86
CA PRO A 436 16.37 5.27 -39.12
C PRO A 436 17.31 6.13 -38.25
N ILE A 437 18.15 5.47 -37.46
CA ILE A 437 19.09 6.13 -36.56
C ILE A 437 20.35 6.55 -37.36
N PRO A 438 20.73 7.83 -37.37
CA PRO A 438 21.93 8.30 -38.07
C PRO A 438 23.22 7.77 -37.43
N ASP A 439 24.20 7.42 -38.27
CA ASP A 439 25.57 7.15 -37.80
C ASP A 439 26.28 8.48 -37.51
N HIS A 440 26.07 8.99 -36.30
CA HIS A 440 26.70 10.21 -35.79
C HIS A 440 27.20 9.98 -34.35
N PRO A 441 28.41 10.43 -33.98
CA PRO A 441 29.01 10.11 -32.68
C PRO A 441 28.15 10.52 -31.48
N LEU A 442 27.47 11.68 -31.52
CA LEU A 442 26.56 12.08 -30.44
C LEU A 442 25.29 11.24 -30.36
N VAL A 443 24.75 10.81 -31.50
CA VAL A 443 23.52 9.98 -31.52
C VAL A 443 23.86 8.62 -30.95
N PHE A 444 24.95 8.03 -31.42
CA PHE A 444 25.47 6.77 -30.93
C PHE A 444 25.77 6.80 -29.42
N GLU A 445 26.48 7.82 -28.94
CA GLU A 445 26.75 7.98 -27.50
C GLU A 445 25.46 8.13 -26.68
N THR A 446 24.46 8.84 -27.21
CA THR A 446 23.16 9.00 -26.54
C THR A 446 22.37 7.71 -26.49
N MET A 447 22.31 6.96 -27.58
CA MET A 447 21.68 5.65 -27.60
C MET A 447 22.39 4.69 -26.64
N ARG A 448 23.73 4.67 -26.64
CA ARG A 448 24.50 3.83 -25.70
C ARG A 448 24.21 4.21 -24.25
N ASP A 449 24.28 5.49 -23.90
CA ASP A 449 24.01 5.99 -22.54
C ASP A 449 22.59 5.59 -22.07
N CYS A 450 21.58 5.73 -22.94
CA CYS A 450 20.23 5.26 -22.64
C CYS A 450 20.16 3.73 -22.42
N LEU A 451 20.79 2.94 -23.30
CA LEU A 451 20.72 1.48 -23.29
C LEU A 451 21.54 0.82 -22.17
N THR A 452 22.65 1.42 -21.76
CA THR A 452 23.66 0.80 -20.89
C THR A 452 23.92 1.52 -19.58
N GLU A 453 23.50 2.77 -19.40
CA GLU A 453 23.65 3.50 -18.11
C GLU A 453 22.30 3.65 -17.44
N ALA A 454 21.34 4.28 -18.13
CA ALA A 454 19.98 4.43 -17.61
C ALA A 454 19.22 3.09 -17.53
N MET A 455 19.62 2.13 -18.38
CA MET A 455 19.07 0.79 -18.50
C MET A 455 20.19 -0.25 -18.58
N ASP A 456 19.80 -1.53 -18.66
CA ASP A 456 20.71 -2.64 -18.89
C ASP A 456 20.13 -3.57 -19.97
N VAL A 457 20.44 -3.25 -21.23
CA VAL A 457 19.96 -4.02 -22.38
C VAL A 457 20.56 -5.43 -22.45
N GLU A 458 21.81 -5.61 -22.03
CA GLU A 458 22.48 -6.91 -22.07
C GLU A 458 21.91 -7.84 -20.98
N GLY A 459 21.71 -7.33 -19.75
CA GLY A 459 21.01 -8.08 -18.71
C GLY A 459 19.56 -8.42 -19.09
N CYS A 460 18.89 -7.55 -19.86
CA CYS A 460 17.55 -7.84 -20.39
C CYS A 460 17.58 -8.94 -21.46
N LYS A 461 18.57 -8.96 -22.35
CA LYS A 461 18.78 -10.05 -23.33
C LYS A 461 19.02 -11.39 -22.63
N GLU A 462 19.90 -11.42 -21.62
CA GLU A 462 20.17 -12.63 -20.83
C GLU A 462 18.89 -13.15 -20.15
N MET A 463 18.10 -12.25 -19.55
CA MET A 463 16.81 -12.59 -18.95
C MET A 463 15.82 -13.18 -19.99
N LEU A 464 15.67 -12.56 -21.16
CA LEU A 464 14.76 -13.06 -22.21
C LEU A 464 15.25 -14.39 -22.82
N SER A 465 16.57 -14.59 -22.90
CA SER A 465 17.15 -15.89 -23.28
C SER A 465 16.78 -16.95 -22.25
N GLY A 466 16.86 -16.63 -20.96
CA GLY A 466 16.49 -17.56 -19.88
C GLY A 466 15.01 -17.94 -19.88
N ILE A 467 14.12 -17.03 -20.29
CA ILE A 467 12.70 -17.34 -20.52
C ILE A 467 12.55 -18.27 -21.74
N SER A 468 13.29 -18.01 -22.81
CA SER A 468 13.19 -18.77 -24.07
C SER A 468 13.76 -20.20 -23.96
N ASP A 469 14.80 -20.39 -23.15
CA ASP A 469 15.44 -21.71 -22.92
C ASP A 469 14.82 -22.50 -21.76
N GLY A 470 13.92 -21.88 -20.99
CA GLY A 470 13.19 -22.50 -19.88
C GLY A 470 13.96 -22.54 -18.56
N SER A 471 15.11 -21.88 -18.45
CA SER A 471 15.81 -21.69 -17.16
C SER A 471 15.07 -20.71 -16.22
N ILE A 472 14.23 -19.85 -16.78
CA ILE A 472 13.28 -19.00 -16.06
C ILE A 472 11.86 -19.50 -16.31
N GLU A 473 11.22 -20.00 -15.27
CA GLU A 473 9.82 -20.42 -15.28
C GLU A 473 8.89 -19.19 -15.31
N ILE A 474 7.83 -19.23 -16.12
CA ILE A 474 6.83 -18.17 -16.24
C ILE A 474 5.47 -18.64 -15.75
N PHE A 475 4.72 -17.76 -15.09
CA PHE A 475 3.38 -18.05 -14.57
C PHE A 475 2.42 -16.89 -14.80
N GLY A 476 1.29 -17.14 -15.46
CA GLY A 476 0.16 -16.22 -15.56
C GLY A 476 -0.89 -16.48 -14.47
N ARG A 477 -1.33 -15.42 -13.80
CA ARG A 477 -2.33 -15.49 -12.71
C ARG A 477 -3.36 -14.38 -12.86
N ASP A 478 -4.62 -14.76 -12.97
CA ASP A 478 -5.75 -13.84 -12.81
C ASP A 478 -6.19 -13.83 -11.34
N THR A 479 -6.17 -12.66 -10.71
CA THR A 479 -6.51 -12.46 -9.29
C THR A 479 -7.67 -11.49 -9.13
N VAL A 480 -8.49 -11.68 -8.09
CA VAL A 480 -9.62 -10.78 -7.78
C VAL A 480 -9.14 -9.44 -7.21
N GLN A 481 -7.96 -9.45 -6.59
CA GLN A 481 -7.33 -8.30 -5.95
C GLN A 481 -5.80 -8.44 -6.06
N PRO A 482 -5.05 -7.32 -5.99
CA PRO A 482 -3.60 -7.36 -6.06
C PRO A 482 -2.97 -8.18 -4.94
N SER A 483 -1.95 -8.96 -5.28
CA SER A 483 -1.12 -9.69 -4.32
C SER A 483 -0.29 -8.75 -3.43
N ALA A 484 0.21 -9.28 -2.32
CA ALA A 484 1.07 -8.52 -1.40
C ALA A 484 2.36 -8.01 -2.06
N PHE A 485 2.88 -8.71 -3.09
CA PHE A 485 4.02 -8.26 -3.90
C PHE A 485 3.65 -7.11 -4.85
N SER A 486 2.41 -7.05 -5.32
CA SER A 486 1.93 -5.99 -6.23
C SER A 486 1.83 -4.64 -5.56
N HIS A 487 1.68 -4.59 -4.23
CA HIS A 487 1.44 -3.36 -3.47
C HIS A 487 2.53 -2.29 -3.65
N GLN A 488 3.81 -2.68 -3.69
CA GLN A 488 4.89 -1.70 -3.90
C GLN A 488 4.96 -1.23 -5.35
N ILE A 489 4.71 -2.13 -6.31
CA ILE A 489 4.74 -1.82 -7.75
C ILE A 489 3.60 -0.86 -8.10
N LEU A 490 2.41 -1.03 -7.52
CA LEU A 490 1.26 -0.14 -7.73
C LEU A 490 1.44 1.23 -7.07
N ASN A 491 2.12 1.29 -5.92
CA ASN A 491 2.49 2.55 -5.26
C ASN A 491 3.86 3.06 -5.68
N ALA A 492 4.31 2.72 -6.88
CA ALA A 492 5.61 3.16 -7.36
C ALA A 492 5.72 4.69 -7.32
N ALA A 493 6.93 5.15 -7.03
CA ALA A 493 7.25 6.56 -7.06
C ALA A 493 7.22 7.11 -8.50
N PRO A 494 7.03 8.43 -8.70
CA PRO A 494 6.93 9.06 -10.01
C PRO A 494 8.04 8.69 -11.01
N TYR A 495 9.31 8.60 -10.58
CA TYR A 495 10.44 8.25 -11.46
C TYR A 495 10.38 6.83 -12.05
N ALA A 496 9.52 5.95 -11.52
CA ALA A 496 9.37 4.58 -12.00
C ALA A 496 8.48 4.51 -13.24
N PHE A 497 7.74 5.57 -13.56
CA PHE A 497 6.87 5.60 -14.73
C PHE A 497 7.68 5.72 -16.02
N LEU A 498 7.19 5.08 -17.08
CA LEU A 498 7.84 5.02 -18.39
C LEU A 498 7.21 5.97 -19.42
N ASP A 499 6.18 6.70 -19.01
CA ASP A 499 5.35 7.59 -19.82
C ASP A 499 5.16 8.96 -19.15
N ASP A 500 4.77 9.95 -19.95
CA ASP A 500 4.64 11.37 -19.56
C ASP A 500 3.26 11.77 -19.04
N ALA A 501 2.42 10.80 -18.67
CA ALA A 501 1.06 11.11 -18.18
C ALA A 501 1.11 11.86 -16.83
N PRO A 502 0.31 12.92 -16.62
CA PRO A 502 0.17 13.59 -15.33
C PRO A 502 -0.23 12.61 -14.21
N LEU A 503 0.27 12.81 -12.99
CA LEU A 503 0.10 11.85 -11.88
C LEU A 503 -1.38 11.63 -11.49
N GLU A 504 -2.24 12.63 -11.68
CA GLU A 504 -3.67 12.59 -11.35
C GLU A 504 -4.48 11.73 -12.32
N GLU A 505 -4.02 11.60 -13.57
CA GLU A 505 -4.72 10.90 -14.65
C GLU A 505 -4.33 9.40 -14.71
N ARG A 506 -3.52 8.93 -13.75
CA ARG A 506 -2.97 7.57 -13.74
C ARG A 506 -3.91 6.56 -13.08
N ARG A 507 -4.33 5.55 -13.85
CA ARG A 507 -5.22 4.49 -13.37
C ARG A 507 -4.60 3.58 -12.31
N ALA A 508 -3.29 3.38 -12.33
CA ALA A 508 -2.60 2.56 -11.34
C ALA A 508 -2.81 3.03 -9.88
N ARG A 509 -2.98 4.35 -9.67
CA ARG A 509 -3.28 4.92 -8.35
C ARG A 509 -4.75 4.82 -7.93
N ALA A 510 -5.65 4.53 -8.87
CA ALA A 510 -7.06 4.29 -8.59
C ALA A 510 -7.33 2.89 -7.98
N VAL A 511 -6.28 2.06 -7.85
CA VAL A 511 -6.37 0.75 -7.20
C VAL A 511 -6.34 0.93 -5.67
N SER A 512 -7.48 0.74 -5.01
CA SER A 512 -7.52 0.72 -3.55
C SER A 512 -6.89 -0.57 -3.00
N LEU A 513 -5.81 -0.42 -2.24
CA LEU A 513 -5.16 -1.53 -1.57
C LEU A 513 -5.87 -1.86 -0.25
N ARG A 514 -6.45 -3.06 -0.15
CA ARG A 514 -6.91 -3.61 1.13
C ARG A 514 -5.68 -4.00 1.95
N ARG A 515 -5.58 -3.51 3.20
CA ARG A 515 -4.46 -3.80 4.11
C ARG A 515 -4.72 -4.93 5.11
N ALA A 516 -5.80 -5.70 4.96
CA ALA A 516 -6.07 -6.86 5.79
C ALA A 516 -6.75 -7.95 4.96
N LEU A 517 -6.07 -9.09 4.80
CA LEU A 517 -6.65 -10.34 4.34
C LEU A 517 -7.17 -11.09 5.57
N PRO A 518 -8.39 -11.65 5.55
CA PRO A 518 -8.79 -12.68 6.50
C PRO A 518 -7.90 -13.93 6.34
N GLU A 519 -7.51 -14.59 7.44
CA GLU A 519 -6.63 -15.78 7.43
C GLU A 519 -7.28 -17.02 6.77
N ASP A 520 -8.62 -17.10 6.67
CA ASP A 520 -9.36 -18.26 6.14
C ASP A 520 -9.48 -18.33 4.61
N SER A 521 -8.74 -17.49 3.89
CA SER A 521 -9.09 -17.10 2.53
C SER A 521 -8.39 -17.95 1.45
N ARG A 522 -8.53 -19.28 1.57
CA ARG A 522 -8.16 -20.24 0.49
C ARG A 522 -8.94 -20.01 -0.81
N ASP A 523 -10.01 -19.21 -0.77
CA ASP A 523 -10.94 -18.98 -1.88
C ASP A 523 -10.81 -17.59 -2.55
N LEU A 524 -9.74 -16.82 -2.34
CA LEU A 524 -9.65 -15.43 -2.88
C LEU A 524 -9.48 -15.32 -4.40
N SER A 525 -9.21 -16.43 -5.09
CA SER A 525 -9.30 -16.52 -6.55
C SER A 525 -10.74 -16.79 -7.01
N ALA A 526 -11.61 -17.29 -6.12
CA ALA A 526 -12.98 -17.62 -6.44
C ALA A 526 -13.88 -16.39 -6.30
N LEU A 527 -14.69 -16.15 -7.33
CA LEU A 527 -15.73 -15.15 -7.27
C LEU A 527 -16.86 -15.63 -6.35
N ASP A 528 -17.54 -14.70 -5.68
CA ASP A 528 -18.71 -15.05 -4.85
C ASP A 528 -19.77 -15.73 -5.74
N PRO A 529 -20.16 -16.99 -5.46
CA PRO A 529 -21.18 -17.70 -6.25
C PRO A 529 -22.50 -16.93 -6.33
N ALA A 530 -22.87 -16.20 -5.26
CA ALA A 530 -24.08 -15.37 -5.26
C ALA A 530 -23.93 -14.12 -6.14
N ALA A 531 -22.73 -13.55 -6.23
CA ALA A 531 -22.43 -12.46 -7.15
C ALA A 531 -22.43 -12.94 -8.61
N ILE A 532 -21.85 -14.12 -8.89
CA ILE A 532 -21.90 -14.76 -10.21
C ILE A 532 -23.36 -14.95 -10.62
N GLN A 533 -24.17 -15.60 -9.79
CA GLN A 533 -25.57 -15.87 -10.11
C GLN A 533 -26.37 -14.59 -10.33
N ARG A 534 -26.21 -13.59 -9.46
CA ARG A 534 -26.93 -12.31 -9.55
C ARG A 534 -26.58 -11.52 -10.80
N GLU A 535 -25.30 -11.35 -11.09
CA GLU A 535 -24.87 -10.56 -12.25
C GLU A 535 -25.11 -11.30 -13.57
N SER A 536 -25.00 -12.63 -13.58
CA SER A 536 -25.39 -13.45 -14.74
C SER A 536 -26.89 -13.33 -15.02
N ALA A 537 -27.74 -13.43 -13.99
CA ALA A 537 -29.19 -13.22 -14.13
C ALA A 537 -29.54 -11.78 -14.54
N ASN A 538 -28.76 -10.78 -14.11
CA ASN A 538 -28.94 -9.40 -14.54
C ASN A 538 -28.46 -9.13 -15.98
N ALA A 539 -27.55 -9.93 -16.50
CA ALA A 539 -27.06 -9.84 -17.87
C ALA A 539 -27.98 -10.55 -18.86
N TRP A 540 -28.67 -11.60 -18.41
CA TRP A 540 -29.66 -12.30 -19.21
C TRP A 540 -30.81 -11.35 -19.61
N PRO A 541 -31.25 -11.33 -20.88
CA PRO A 541 -32.34 -10.46 -21.33
C PRO A 541 -33.62 -10.74 -20.52
N ARG A 542 -34.22 -9.67 -19.97
CA ARG A 542 -35.55 -9.76 -19.35
C ARG A 542 -36.59 -9.75 -20.45
N MET A 543 -37.46 -10.74 -20.46
CA MET A 543 -38.50 -10.91 -21.48
C MET A 543 -39.86 -10.72 -20.80
N GLN A 544 -40.30 -9.47 -20.58
CA GLN A 544 -41.55 -9.16 -19.86
C GLN A 544 -42.76 -9.03 -20.78
N ASP A 545 -42.55 -8.89 -22.08
CA ASP A 545 -43.59 -8.89 -23.11
C ASP A 545 -43.07 -9.45 -24.45
N ALA A 546 -43.93 -9.45 -25.46
CA ALA A 546 -43.61 -9.97 -26.79
C ALA A 546 -42.55 -9.14 -27.54
N ASP A 547 -42.43 -7.84 -27.26
CA ASP A 547 -41.43 -6.99 -27.91
C ASP A 547 -40.05 -7.19 -27.26
N GLU A 548 -39.97 -7.25 -25.93
CA GLU A 548 -38.74 -7.60 -25.21
C GLU A 548 -38.24 -9.01 -25.56
N LEU A 549 -39.15 -9.97 -25.80
CA LEU A 549 -38.80 -11.31 -26.28
C LEU A 549 -38.19 -11.27 -27.70
N HIS A 550 -38.75 -10.45 -28.61
CA HIS A 550 -38.19 -10.29 -29.96
C HIS A 550 -36.82 -9.61 -29.92
N ASP A 551 -36.64 -8.57 -29.10
CA ASP A 551 -35.35 -7.92 -28.89
C ASP A 551 -34.30 -8.89 -28.31
N ALA A 552 -34.69 -9.75 -27.36
CA ALA A 552 -33.80 -10.78 -26.83
C ALA A 552 -33.32 -11.76 -27.92
N LEU A 553 -34.20 -12.16 -28.85
CA LEU A 553 -33.82 -12.99 -30.01
C LEU A 553 -32.88 -12.25 -30.97
N LEU A 554 -33.01 -10.93 -31.11
CA LEU A 554 -32.09 -10.12 -31.92
C LEU A 554 -30.70 -10.03 -31.31
N VAL A 555 -30.57 -10.03 -29.98
CA VAL A 555 -29.30 -10.01 -29.26
C VAL A 555 -28.64 -11.39 -29.24
N LEU A 556 -29.38 -12.44 -28.82
CA LEU A 556 -28.86 -13.80 -28.70
C LEU A 556 -28.64 -14.48 -30.07
N GLY A 557 -29.30 -14.00 -31.12
CA GLY A 557 -29.26 -14.58 -32.47
C GLY A 557 -30.15 -15.81 -32.61
N VAL A 558 -30.05 -16.75 -31.68
CA VAL A 558 -30.87 -17.96 -31.58
C VAL A 558 -31.11 -18.33 -30.12
N LEU A 559 -32.32 -18.82 -29.79
CA LEU A 559 -32.68 -19.27 -28.45
C LEU A 559 -33.26 -20.70 -28.47
N PRO A 560 -32.64 -21.70 -27.83
CA PRO A 560 -33.20 -23.04 -27.71
C PRO A 560 -34.52 -23.03 -26.93
N GLU A 561 -35.50 -23.79 -27.40
CA GLU A 561 -36.84 -23.84 -26.79
C GLU A 561 -36.79 -24.32 -25.32
N ALA A 562 -35.93 -25.30 -25.03
CA ALA A 562 -35.71 -25.78 -23.66
C ALA A 562 -35.15 -24.70 -22.73
N THR A 563 -34.29 -23.80 -23.25
CA THR A 563 -33.71 -22.69 -22.47
C THR A 563 -34.76 -21.62 -22.22
N ALA A 564 -35.55 -21.26 -23.25
CA ALA A 564 -36.64 -20.30 -23.14
C ALA A 564 -37.67 -20.70 -22.07
N LEU A 565 -38.05 -21.97 -22.04
CA LEU A 565 -39.00 -22.53 -21.07
C LEU A 565 -38.42 -22.56 -19.64
N ALA A 566 -37.12 -22.84 -19.49
CA ALA A 566 -36.45 -22.81 -18.19
C ALA A 566 -36.38 -21.39 -17.60
N SER A 567 -36.10 -20.37 -18.43
CA SER A 567 -36.12 -18.96 -18.02
C SER A 567 -37.52 -18.48 -17.61
N ALA A 568 -38.57 -18.91 -18.31
CA ALA A 568 -39.95 -18.54 -17.99
C ALA A 568 -40.43 -19.08 -16.63
N PHE A 569 -39.84 -20.17 -16.15
CA PHE A 569 -40.18 -20.80 -14.86
C PHE A 569 -39.64 -20.02 -13.65
N GLN A 570 -38.55 -19.25 -13.81
CA GLN A 570 -37.94 -18.47 -12.72
C GLN A 570 -38.66 -17.15 -12.45
N ASP A 571 -39.23 -16.51 -13.48
CA ASP A 571 -39.97 -15.24 -13.35
C ASP A 571 -41.48 -15.42 -13.10
N GLY A 572 -41.95 -16.67 -12.97
CA GLY A 572 -43.36 -16.98 -12.72
C GLY A 572 -44.28 -16.79 -13.94
N MET A 573 -43.75 -16.95 -15.15
CA MET A 573 -44.39 -16.51 -16.38
C MET A 573 -44.89 -17.67 -17.23
N GLY A 574 -46.13 -18.09 -17.00
CA GLY A 574 -46.87 -19.01 -17.89
C GLY A 574 -47.36 -18.37 -19.20
N ALA A 575 -46.69 -17.31 -19.70
CA ALA A 575 -47.15 -16.50 -20.84
C ALA A 575 -46.18 -16.49 -22.04
N ILE A 576 -44.98 -17.06 -21.92
CA ILE A 576 -43.97 -17.00 -23.00
C ILE A 576 -44.43 -17.71 -24.28
N ASP A 577 -45.15 -18.84 -24.14
CA ASP A 577 -45.70 -19.59 -25.27
C ASP A 577 -46.69 -18.74 -26.08
N ARG A 578 -47.53 -17.94 -25.39
CA ARG A 578 -48.47 -17.02 -26.05
C ARG A 578 -47.77 -15.89 -26.80
N TRP A 579 -46.60 -15.48 -26.35
CA TRP A 579 -45.81 -14.46 -27.02
C TRP A 579 -45.10 -15.01 -28.26
N PHE A 580 -44.53 -16.21 -28.18
CA PHE A 580 -44.01 -16.91 -29.36
C PHE A 580 -45.11 -17.13 -30.40
N GLU A 581 -46.31 -17.59 -29.99
CA GLU A 581 -47.45 -17.73 -30.89
C GLU A 581 -47.86 -16.39 -31.54
N SER A 582 -47.93 -15.32 -30.75
CA SER A 582 -48.27 -13.97 -31.24
C SER A 582 -47.22 -13.44 -32.22
N LEU A 583 -45.93 -13.61 -31.94
CA LEU A 583 -44.84 -13.16 -32.80
C LEU A 583 -44.71 -13.99 -34.08
N ALA A 584 -44.94 -15.30 -33.99
CA ALA A 584 -44.98 -16.20 -35.14
C ALA A 584 -46.17 -15.86 -36.05
N ALA A 585 -47.35 -15.58 -35.50
CA ALA A 585 -48.51 -15.12 -36.27
C ALA A 585 -48.26 -13.76 -36.95
N ALA A 586 -47.45 -12.89 -36.35
CA ALA A 586 -47.01 -11.62 -36.92
C ALA A 586 -45.84 -11.76 -37.92
N GLY A 587 -45.28 -12.97 -38.10
CA GLY A 587 -44.15 -13.24 -39.00
C GLY A 587 -42.81 -12.67 -38.52
N ARG A 588 -42.69 -12.31 -37.23
CA ARG A 588 -41.48 -11.71 -36.63
C ARG A 588 -40.50 -12.74 -36.10
N VAL A 589 -40.97 -13.96 -35.80
CA VAL A 589 -40.18 -15.05 -35.22
C VAL A 589 -40.52 -16.36 -35.94
N TYR A 590 -39.53 -17.23 -36.09
CA TYR A 590 -39.65 -18.55 -36.70
C TYR A 590 -39.11 -19.63 -35.76
N ARG A 591 -39.80 -20.78 -35.73
CA ARG A 591 -39.30 -21.98 -35.06
C ARG A 591 -38.43 -22.75 -36.04
N MET A 592 -37.27 -23.21 -35.61
CA MET A 592 -36.39 -24.07 -36.41
C MET A 592 -35.97 -25.32 -35.65
N GLU A 593 -35.82 -26.42 -36.37
CA GLU A 593 -35.33 -27.69 -35.84
C GLU A 593 -34.06 -28.09 -36.59
N SER A 594 -32.99 -28.41 -35.85
CA SER A 594 -31.72 -28.90 -36.37
C SER A 594 -31.17 -29.97 -35.43
N ASP A 595 -30.76 -31.11 -35.96
CA ASP A 595 -30.24 -32.26 -35.18
C ASP A 595 -31.11 -32.67 -33.97
N GLY A 596 -32.44 -32.56 -34.10
CA GLY A 596 -33.39 -32.94 -33.05
C GLY A 596 -33.51 -31.94 -31.89
N VAL A 597 -32.88 -30.76 -32.00
CA VAL A 597 -33.04 -29.64 -31.07
C VAL A 597 -33.88 -28.54 -31.72
N THR A 598 -34.84 -28.01 -30.97
CA THR A 598 -35.72 -26.93 -31.43
C THR A 598 -35.25 -25.58 -30.91
N TYR A 599 -35.28 -24.58 -31.79
CA TYR A 599 -34.82 -23.22 -31.55
C TYR A 599 -35.84 -22.20 -32.05
N TRP A 600 -35.78 -21.01 -31.47
CA TRP A 600 -36.51 -19.83 -31.90
C TRP A 600 -35.53 -18.78 -32.42
N ALA A 601 -35.90 -18.13 -33.53
CA ALA A 601 -35.09 -17.11 -34.17
C ALA A 601 -35.95 -15.95 -34.69
N ALA A 602 -35.43 -14.73 -34.58
CA ALA A 602 -36.05 -13.55 -35.17
C ALA A 602 -35.92 -13.58 -36.71
N ALA A 603 -36.93 -13.07 -37.41
CA ALA A 603 -36.98 -13.02 -38.88
C ALA A 603 -35.73 -12.34 -39.49
N GLU A 604 -35.21 -11.31 -38.81
CA GLU A 604 -34.06 -10.51 -39.20
C GLU A 604 -32.73 -11.28 -39.12
N ARG A 605 -32.67 -12.37 -38.33
CA ARG A 605 -31.46 -13.18 -38.09
C ARG A 605 -31.41 -14.45 -38.93
N LEU A 606 -32.46 -14.78 -39.69
CA LEU A 606 -32.52 -16.02 -40.49
C LEU A 606 -31.39 -16.16 -41.52
N SER A 607 -31.03 -15.06 -42.19
CA SER A 607 -29.91 -15.04 -43.15
C SER A 607 -28.54 -15.33 -42.52
N LEU A 608 -28.41 -15.11 -41.20
CA LEU A 608 -27.22 -15.41 -40.43
C LEU A 608 -27.20 -16.88 -39.99
N LEU A 609 -28.37 -17.44 -39.64
CA LEU A 609 -28.50 -18.79 -39.11
C LEU A 609 -28.46 -19.89 -40.17
N LYS A 610 -29.00 -19.66 -41.38
CA LYS A 610 -29.08 -20.70 -42.43
C LYS A 610 -27.70 -21.27 -42.85
N PRO A 611 -26.62 -20.46 -42.96
CA PRO A 611 -25.28 -20.99 -43.21
C PRO A 611 -24.67 -21.78 -42.04
N VAL A 612 -25.10 -21.51 -40.81
CA VAL A 612 -24.62 -22.16 -39.58
C VAL A 612 -25.32 -23.50 -39.38
N TYR A 613 -26.66 -23.52 -39.50
CA TYR A 613 -27.50 -24.72 -39.39
C TYR A 613 -28.02 -25.12 -40.78
N GLN A 614 -27.19 -25.84 -41.53
CA GLN A 614 -27.48 -26.17 -42.92
C GLN A 614 -28.74 -27.05 -43.05
N ASP A 615 -28.92 -27.98 -42.13
CA ASP A 615 -30.04 -28.93 -42.06
C ASP A 615 -31.29 -28.38 -41.34
N ALA A 616 -31.28 -27.10 -40.97
CA ALA A 616 -32.42 -26.49 -40.26
C ALA A 616 -33.71 -26.52 -41.08
N VAL A 617 -34.76 -27.08 -40.47
CA VAL A 617 -36.14 -27.07 -40.95
C VAL A 617 -36.91 -25.98 -40.21
N PHE A 618 -37.59 -25.09 -40.92
CA PHE A 618 -38.34 -23.97 -40.33
C PHE A 618 -39.86 -24.20 -40.39
N ASP A 619 -40.55 -23.85 -39.31
CA ASP A 619 -42.01 -23.89 -39.20
C ASP A 619 -42.56 -22.55 -38.65
N PRO A 620 -43.32 -21.76 -39.44
CA PRO A 620 -43.64 -21.95 -40.86
C PRO A 620 -42.42 -21.67 -41.78
N ILE A 621 -42.50 -22.07 -43.06
CA ILE A 621 -41.40 -21.84 -44.02
C ILE A 621 -41.22 -20.33 -44.30
N PRO A 622 -40.04 -19.74 -44.00
CA PRO A 622 -39.80 -18.33 -44.21
C PRO A 622 -39.66 -17.96 -45.70
N PRO A 623 -40.04 -16.73 -46.09
CA PRO A 623 -39.76 -16.20 -47.43
C PRO A 623 -38.26 -16.24 -47.79
N SER A 624 -37.94 -16.57 -49.03
CA SER A 624 -36.54 -16.72 -49.51
C SER A 624 -35.66 -15.48 -49.30
N HIS A 625 -36.23 -14.28 -49.37
CA HIS A 625 -35.50 -13.03 -49.14
C HIS A 625 -35.04 -12.81 -47.68
N LEU A 626 -35.55 -13.59 -46.71
CA LEU A 626 -35.08 -13.57 -45.32
C LEU A 626 -33.96 -14.60 -45.08
N LEU A 627 -33.86 -15.62 -45.93
CA LEU A 627 -32.82 -16.66 -45.86
C LEU A 627 -31.56 -16.26 -46.64
N GLU A 628 -31.69 -15.44 -47.69
CA GLU A 628 -30.61 -15.08 -48.60
C GLU A 628 -30.43 -13.55 -48.69
N LYS A 629 -29.19 -13.07 -48.50
CA LYS A 629 -28.78 -11.69 -48.85
C LYS A 629 -28.23 -11.68 -50.27
N PRO A 630 -28.72 -10.86 -51.22
CA PRO A 630 -28.26 -10.87 -52.61
C PRO A 630 -26.79 -10.43 -52.74
N GLY A 631 -25.92 -11.27 -53.34
CA GLY A 631 -24.65 -10.83 -53.95
C GLY A 631 -23.31 -11.23 -53.32
N GLU A 632 -23.22 -12.13 -52.33
CA GLU A 632 -21.95 -12.40 -51.60
C GLU A 632 -21.60 -13.90 -51.46
N GLN A 633 -20.30 -14.22 -51.48
CA GLN A 633 -19.73 -15.58 -51.44
C GLN A 633 -19.97 -16.29 -50.08
N GLN A 634 -20.11 -17.61 -50.10
CA GLN A 634 -20.82 -18.38 -49.07
C GLN A 634 -19.93 -19.04 -48.00
N GLU A 635 -18.64 -19.27 -48.27
CA GLU A 635 -17.71 -19.98 -47.37
C GLU A 635 -17.15 -19.08 -46.25
N ASP A 636 -16.72 -17.83 -46.55
CA ASP A 636 -16.21 -16.88 -45.55
C ASP A 636 -17.27 -16.42 -44.51
N ARG A 637 -18.57 -16.66 -44.77
CA ARG A 637 -19.67 -16.22 -43.90
C ARG A 637 -19.99 -17.17 -42.75
N ARG A 638 -19.67 -18.47 -42.85
CA ARG A 638 -20.06 -19.42 -41.79
C ARG A 638 -19.34 -19.08 -40.48
N GLU A 639 -18.03 -18.84 -40.54
CA GLU A 639 -17.24 -18.46 -39.37
C GLU A 639 -17.68 -17.11 -38.79
N GLU A 640 -17.92 -16.10 -39.64
CA GLU A 640 -18.34 -14.76 -39.20
C GLU A 640 -19.76 -14.76 -38.59
N ASN A 641 -20.64 -15.62 -39.10
CA ASN A 641 -21.98 -15.81 -38.54
C ASN A 641 -21.92 -16.52 -37.18
N ILE A 642 -21.08 -17.55 -37.03
CA ILE A 642 -20.83 -18.22 -35.75
C ILE A 642 -20.28 -17.21 -34.73
N TYR A 643 -19.33 -16.36 -35.14
CA TYR A 643 -18.82 -15.25 -34.32
C TYR A 643 -19.93 -14.32 -33.83
N SER A 644 -20.84 -13.90 -34.70
CA SER A 644 -21.95 -13.03 -34.30
C SER A 644 -22.94 -13.70 -33.34
N ILE A 645 -23.19 -15.01 -33.45
CA ILE A 645 -24.07 -15.75 -32.53
C ILE A 645 -23.40 -15.89 -31.16
N LEU A 646 -22.15 -16.37 -31.14
CA LEU A 646 -21.42 -16.56 -29.88
C LEU A 646 -21.23 -15.25 -29.14
N ARG A 647 -20.96 -14.15 -29.85
CA ARG A 647 -20.86 -12.83 -29.23
C ARG A 647 -22.13 -12.43 -28.49
N GLY A 648 -23.30 -12.60 -29.13
CA GLY A 648 -24.59 -12.32 -28.50
C GLY A 648 -24.84 -13.16 -27.25
N TRP A 649 -24.47 -14.44 -27.30
CA TRP A 649 -24.61 -15.35 -26.16
C TRP A 649 -23.69 -15.00 -25.00
N VAL A 650 -22.41 -14.73 -25.27
CA VAL A 650 -21.44 -14.42 -24.20
C VAL A 650 -21.71 -13.06 -23.57
N GLU A 651 -22.17 -12.06 -24.35
CA GLU A 651 -22.57 -10.73 -23.81
C GLU A 651 -23.81 -10.79 -22.89
N CYS A 652 -24.57 -11.89 -22.93
CA CYS A 652 -25.78 -12.10 -22.14
C CYS A 652 -25.64 -13.17 -21.05
N SER A 653 -24.52 -13.89 -21.02
CA SER A 653 -24.32 -15.04 -20.15
C SER A 653 -23.18 -14.80 -19.16
N GLY A 654 -23.27 -15.41 -17.98
CA GLY A 654 -22.15 -15.47 -17.04
C GLY A 654 -20.99 -16.34 -17.53
N PRO A 655 -20.10 -16.77 -16.63
CA PRO A 655 -19.09 -17.78 -16.95
C PRO A 655 -19.70 -19.04 -17.58
N LEU A 656 -19.22 -19.41 -18.78
CA LEU A 656 -19.66 -20.58 -19.55
C LEU A 656 -18.46 -21.39 -20.06
N THR A 657 -18.63 -22.70 -20.17
CA THR A 657 -17.65 -23.62 -20.79
C THR A 657 -17.95 -23.82 -22.28
N ALA A 658 -16.95 -24.24 -23.06
CA ALA A 658 -17.16 -24.62 -24.45
C ALA A 658 -18.19 -25.77 -24.56
N THR A 659 -18.16 -26.72 -23.62
CA THR A 659 -19.14 -27.81 -23.53
C THR A 659 -20.58 -27.31 -23.34
N GLU A 660 -20.82 -26.34 -22.44
CA GLU A 660 -22.15 -25.75 -22.21
C GLU A 660 -22.68 -25.02 -23.46
N ILE A 661 -21.81 -24.34 -24.21
CA ILE A 661 -22.17 -23.65 -25.46
C ILE A 661 -22.50 -24.67 -26.56
N VAL A 662 -21.73 -25.75 -26.70
CA VAL A 662 -22.00 -26.84 -27.67
C VAL A 662 -23.37 -27.46 -27.39
N GLN A 663 -23.67 -27.77 -26.12
CA GLN A 663 -24.95 -28.36 -25.73
C GLN A 663 -26.13 -27.42 -25.97
N SER A 664 -25.94 -26.11 -25.77
CA SER A 664 -26.99 -25.11 -25.94
C SER A 664 -27.24 -24.79 -27.42
N LEU A 665 -26.18 -24.58 -28.20
CA LEU A 665 -26.26 -24.11 -29.57
C LEU A 665 -26.22 -25.22 -30.62
N GLY A 666 -25.78 -26.43 -30.31
CA GLY A 666 -25.66 -27.52 -31.29
C GLY A 666 -24.63 -27.26 -32.40
N ILE A 667 -23.69 -26.34 -32.19
CA ILE A 667 -22.59 -26.04 -33.12
C ILE A 667 -21.40 -26.97 -32.78
N PRO A 668 -20.64 -27.48 -33.78
CA PRO A 668 -19.46 -28.30 -33.53
C PRO A 668 -18.44 -27.62 -32.60
N ARG A 669 -17.82 -28.41 -31.73
CA ARG A 669 -16.86 -27.93 -30.73
C ARG A 669 -15.69 -27.15 -31.34
N ASP A 670 -15.13 -27.64 -32.45
CA ASP A 670 -13.96 -27.04 -33.11
C ASP A 670 -14.26 -25.59 -33.58
N ASP A 671 -15.47 -25.35 -34.11
CA ASP A 671 -15.91 -24.02 -34.55
C ASP A 671 -16.11 -23.07 -33.36
N ILE A 672 -16.65 -23.57 -32.24
CA ILE A 672 -16.83 -22.82 -30.99
C ILE A 672 -15.47 -22.43 -30.40
N GLU A 673 -14.53 -23.37 -30.28
CA GLU A 673 -13.20 -23.10 -29.71
C GLU A 673 -12.42 -22.09 -30.58
N TYR A 674 -12.47 -22.23 -31.91
CA TYR A 674 -11.86 -21.28 -32.82
C TYR A 674 -12.47 -19.87 -32.68
N THR A 675 -13.79 -19.79 -32.58
CA THR A 675 -14.50 -18.50 -32.46
C THR A 675 -14.28 -17.85 -31.09
N LEU A 676 -14.25 -18.63 -30.00
CA LEU A 676 -13.90 -18.12 -28.66
C LEU A 676 -12.47 -17.59 -28.63
N GLY A 677 -11.52 -18.24 -29.31
CA GLY A 677 -10.15 -17.73 -29.48
C GLY A 677 -10.12 -16.40 -30.25
N ARG A 678 -10.95 -16.23 -31.29
CA ARG A 678 -11.11 -14.93 -31.98
C ARG A 678 -11.69 -13.86 -31.06
N LEU A 679 -12.76 -14.17 -30.31
CA LEU A 679 -13.39 -13.26 -29.35
C LEU A 679 -12.46 -12.87 -28.20
N GLU A 680 -11.55 -13.77 -27.80
CA GLU A 680 -10.50 -13.52 -26.80
C GLU A 680 -9.47 -12.52 -27.35
N ASN A 681 -9.01 -12.71 -28.59
CA ASN A 681 -8.09 -11.80 -29.29
C ASN A 681 -8.69 -10.41 -29.50
N ASP A 682 -9.99 -10.32 -29.80
CA ASP A 682 -10.73 -9.06 -29.92
C ASP A 682 -11.04 -8.40 -28.56
N GLY A 683 -10.76 -9.11 -27.46
CA GLY A 683 -10.97 -8.65 -26.09
C GLY A 683 -12.42 -8.51 -25.65
N VAL A 684 -13.31 -9.29 -26.25
CA VAL A 684 -14.72 -9.40 -25.82
C VAL A 684 -14.83 -10.32 -24.60
N VAL A 685 -14.13 -11.45 -24.64
CA VAL A 685 -14.22 -12.50 -23.61
C VAL A 685 -12.89 -12.69 -22.88
N LEU A 686 -12.98 -13.12 -21.62
CA LEU A 686 -11.85 -13.54 -20.81
C LEU A 686 -11.97 -15.03 -20.50
N ARG A 687 -10.86 -15.73 -20.64
CA ARG A 687 -10.71 -17.15 -20.32
C ARG A 687 -10.13 -17.30 -18.92
N GLY A 688 -10.68 -18.21 -18.12
CA GLY A 688 -10.23 -18.46 -16.75
C GLY A 688 -11.03 -19.55 -16.04
N SER A 689 -10.82 -19.66 -14.73
CA SER A 689 -11.59 -20.54 -13.85
C SER A 689 -12.29 -19.69 -12.80
N TYR A 690 -13.61 -19.55 -12.92
CA TYR A 690 -14.41 -18.60 -12.14
C TYR A 690 -15.35 -19.30 -11.16
N ARG A 691 -15.94 -20.44 -11.56
CA ARG A 691 -16.79 -21.30 -10.72
C ARG A 691 -15.95 -22.42 -10.08
N THR A 692 -15.98 -22.54 -8.75
CA THR A 692 -15.20 -23.53 -7.98
C THR A 692 -15.54 -24.99 -8.24
N ALA A 693 -16.66 -25.28 -8.91
CA ALA A 693 -17.15 -26.63 -9.19
C ALA A 693 -16.80 -27.13 -10.61
N VAL A 694 -16.08 -26.35 -11.42
CA VAL A 694 -15.83 -26.63 -12.84
C VAL A 694 -14.32 -26.75 -13.07
N GLU A 695 -13.86 -27.90 -13.57
CA GLU A 695 -12.44 -28.13 -13.94
C GLU A 695 -12.11 -27.69 -15.38
N GLU A 696 -13.12 -27.58 -16.25
CA GLU A 696 -12.96 -27.08 -17.62
C GLU A 696 -12.72 -25.56 -17.61
N GLN A 697 -11.96 -25.06 -18.60
CA GLN A 697 -11.76 -23.62 -18.77
C GLN A 697 -13.08 -22.92 -19.15
N GLU A 698 -13.31 -21.79 -18.52
CA GLU A 698 -14.52 -21.00 -18.67
C GLU A 698 -14.22 -19.69 -19.40
N PHE A 699 -15.21 -19.20 -20.13
CA PHE A 699 -15.21 -17.95 -20.86
C PHE A 699 -16.31 -17.06 -20.32
N CYS A 700 -16.00 -15.79 -20.07
CA CYS A 700 -16.97 -14.82 -19.56
C CYS A 700 -16.80 -13.49 -20.29
N ASP A 701 -17.90 -12.81 -20.61
CA ASP A 701 -17.84 -11.42 -21.11
C ASP A 701 -17.18 -10.52 -20.06
N ARG A 702 -16.26 -9.66 -20.52
CA ARG A 702 -15.47 -8.82 -19.63
C ARG A 702 -16.31 -7.88 -18.77
N ARG A 703 -17.44 -7.36 -19.28
CA ARG A 703 -18.28 -6.37 -18.59
C ARG A 703 -19.07 -7.06 -17.49
N ILE A 704 -19.58 -8.26 -17.77
CA ILE A 704 -20.24 -9.11 -16.77
C ILE A 704 -19.22 -9.52 -15.71
N LEU A 705 -18.04 -9.98 -16.11
CA LEU A 705 -16.99 -10.36 -15.17
C LEU A 705 -16.59 -9.19 -14.25
N ALA A 706 -16.35 -7.99 -14.81
CA ALA A 706 -16.05 -6.81 -14.02
C ALA A 706 -17.18 -6.45 -13.03
N ARG A 707 -18.46 -6.62 -13.43
CA ARG A 707 -19.61 -6.46 -12.52
C ARG A 707 -19.62 -7.51 -11.41
N ILE A 708 -19.33 -8.78 -11.72
CA ILE A 708 -19.24 -9.86 -10.72
C ILE A 708 -18.14 -9.53 -9.70
N HIS A 709 -16.95 -9.15 -10.17
CA HIS A 709 -15.85 -8.71 -9.30
C HIS A 709 -16.27 -7.53 -8.43
N ARG A 710 -16.88 -6.49 -9.01
CA ARG A 710 -17.35 -5.32 -8.25
C ARG A 710 -18.41 -5.69 -7.20
N SER A 711 -19.39 -6.53 -7.54
CA SER A 711 -20.45 -6.99 -6.63
C SER A 711 -19.89 -7.86 -5.49
N THR A 712 -18.88 -8.69 -5.79
CA THR A 712 -18.11 -9.47 -4.81
C THR A 712 -17.36 -8.53 -3.85
N ILE A 713 -16.67 -7.52 -4.41
CA ILE A 713 -15.95 -6.50 -3.63
C ILE A 713 -16.91 -5.65 -2.79
N ASP A 714 -18.05 -5.23 -3.34
CA ASP A 714 -19.03 -4.38 -2.66
C ASP A 714 -19.75 -5.10 -1.52
N THR A 715 -20.04 -6.40 -1.68
CA THR A 715 -20.55 -7.26 -0.59
C THR A 715 -19.53 -7.29 0.56
N LEU A 716 -18.26 -7.57 0.26
CA LEU A 716 -17.17 -7.54 1.24
C LEU A 716 -16.94 -6.13 1.83
N ARG A 717 -17.21 -5.04 1.09
CA ARG A 717 -17.09 -3.65 1.57
C ARG A 717 -18.22 -3.27 2.51
N ARG A 718 -19.47 -3.68 2.23
CA ARG A 718 -20.62 -3.43 3.11
C ARG A 718 -20.46 -4.09 4.47
N GLU A 719 -19.68 -5.15 4.55
CA GLU A 719 -19.33 -5.78 5.82
C GLU A 719 -18.37 -4.93 6.67
N VAL A 720 -17.59 -4.00 6.08
CA VAL A 720 -16.47 -3.30 6.75
C VAL A 720 -16.54 -1.76 6.59
N GLU A 721 -17.71 -1.16 6.34
CA GLU A 721 -17.80 0.30 6.16
C GLU A 721 -17.57 1.07 7.48
N PRO A 722 -16.52 1.92 7.59
CA PRO A 722 -16.20 2.62 8.83
C PRO A 722 -17.20 3.73 9.17
N VAL A 723 -17.42 3.99 10.46
CA VAL A 723 -18.27 5.08 10.95
C VAL A 723 -17.46 6.35 11.25
N PRO A 724 -18.05 7.55 11.20
CA PRO A 724 -17.38 8.78 11.63
C PRO A 724 -17.15 8.82 13.16
N PRO A 725 -16.12 9.55 13.65
CA PRO A 725 -15.83 9.64 15.09
C PRO A 725 -17.02 10.08 15.95
N ALA A 726 -17.90 10.95 15.43
CA ALA A 726 -19.11 11.37 16.13
C ALA A 726 -20.10 10.20 16.35
N ALA A 727 -20.29 9.34 15.34
CA ALA A 727 -21.12 8.15 15.47
C ALA A 727 -20.49 7.14 16.45
N PHE A 728 -19.16 7.03 16.46
CA PHE A 728 -18.44 6.21 17.44
C PHE A 728 -18.60 6.73 18.88
N MET A 729 -18.54 8.05 19.10
CA MET A 729 -18.77 8.63 20.43
C MET A 729 -20.21 8.41 20.91
N ARG A 730 -21.21 8.53 20.03
CA ARG A 730 -22.60 8.14 20.35
C ARG A 730 -22.73 6.67 20.72
N PHE A 731 -22.02 5.80 20.02
CA PHE A 731 -21.96 4.38 20.36
C PHE A 731 -21.35 4.18 21.75
N LEU A 732 -20.20 4.80 22.06
CA LEU A 732 -19.55 4.68 23.36
C LEU A 732 -20.42 5.16 24.53
N LEU A 733 -21.17 6.25 24.33
CA LEU A 733 -22.13 6.76 25.33
C LEU A 733 -23.21 5.74 25.69
N ARG A 734 -23.64 4.92 24.73
CA ARG A 734 -24.58 3.82 24.95
C ARG A 734 -23.89 2.57 25.49
N TRP A 735 -22.74 2.21 24.91
CA TRP A 735 -21.95 1.03 25.27
C TRP A 735 -21.49 1.06 26.73
N GLN A 736 -21.13 2.23 27.25
CA GLN A 736 -20.74 2.42 28.65
C GLN A 736 -21.88 2.95 29.54
N HIS A 737 -23.14 2.82 29.11
CA HIS A 737 -24.32 3.10 29.93
C HIS A 737 -24.48 4.55 30.43
N VAL A 738 -23.81 5.53 29.83
CA VAL A 738 -23.94 6.96 30.23
C VAL A 738 -25.20 7.59 29.63
N ASP A 739 -25.60 7.16 28.44
CA ASP A 739 -26.85 7.53 27.79
C ASP A 739 -28.05 7.14 28.70
N PRO A 740 -28.91 8.09 29.08
CA PRO A 740 -30.06 7.83 29.94
C PRO A 740 -30.98 6.68 29.50
N ALA A 741 -31.01 6.36 28.20
CA ALA A 741 -31.83 5.29 27.66
C ALA A 741 -31.35 3.87 28.03
N VAL A 742 -30.08 3.72 28.43
CA VAL A 742 -29.42 2.41 28.67
C VAL A 742 -28.67 2.36 30.01
N ARG A 743 -29.00 3.26 30.95
CA ARG A 743 -28.45 3.24 32.31
C ARG A 743 -28.84 1.96 33.05
N LEU A 744 -27.89 1.45 33.81
CA LEU A 744 -28.08 0.26 34.64
C LEU A 744 -28.87 0.59 35.91
N GLN A 745 -29.39 -0.46 36.57
CA GLN A 745 -30.21 -0.36 37.78
C GLN A 745 -29.77 -1.38 38.84
N GLY A 746 -29.88 -0.98 40.10
CA GLY A 746 -29.61 -1.81 41.26
C GLY A 746 -28.14 -2.22 41.43
N GLU A 747 -27.92 -3.13 42.35
CA GLU A 747 -26.58 -3.59 42.77
C GLU A 747 -25.88 -4.42 41.69
N GLY A 748 -26.60 -5.29 40.97
CA GLY A 748 -26.04 -6.03 39.84
C GLY A 748 -25.63 -5.12 38.68
N GLY A 749 -26.40 -4.04 38.43
CA GLY A 749 -26.03 -3.01 37.46
C GLY A 749 -24.79 -2.23 37.86
N LEU A 750 -24.62 -1.93 39.16
CA LEU A 750 -23.40 -1.33 39.68
C LEU A 750 -22.19 -2.26 39.51
N LEU A 751 -22.35 -3.55 39.77
CA LEU A 751 -21.28 -4.54 39.59
C LEU A 751 -20.85 -4.63 38.11
N ALA A 752 -21.79 -4.70 37.17
CA ALA A 752 -21.48 -4.72 35.73
C ALA A 752 -20.79 -3.44 35.25
N ALA A 753 -21.17 -2.26 35.78
CA ALA A 753 -20.47 -1.01 35.48
C ALA A 753 -19.02 -1.02 36.00
N ILE A 754 -18.78 -1.61 37.18
CA ILE A 754 -17.43 -1.75 37.75
C ILE A 754 -16.62 -2.75 36.92
N GLU A 755 -17.21 -3.89 36.55
CA GLU A 755 -16.59 -4.91 35.70
C GLU A 755 -16.15 -4.34 34.34
N GLN A 756 -16.98 -3.53 33.68
CA GLN A 756 -16.62 -2.90 32.41
C GLN A 756 -15.49 -1.84 32.57
N LEU A 757 -15.43 -1.15 33.71
CA LEU A 757 -14.49 -0.06 33.95
C LEU A 757 -13.22 -0.46 34.70
N GLN A 758 -13.14 -1.68 35.25
CA GLN A 758 -12.02 -2.09 36.10
C GLN A 758 -10.68 -1.96 35.38
N GLY A 759 -9.67 -1.44 36.09
CA GLY A 759 -8.35 -1.15 35.55
C GLY A 759 -8.19 0.27 34.97
N PHE A 760 -9.28 1.01 34.76
CA PHE A 760 -9.20 2.44 34.44
C PHE A 760 -9.06 3.27 35.73
N GLU A 761 -7.98 4.04 35.83
CA GLU A 761 -7.74 4.88 37.00
C GLU A 761 -8.38 6.27 36.85
N SER A 762 -9.32 6.57 37.73
CA SER A 762 -9.98 7.87 37.82
C SER A 762 -9.67 8.56 39.15
N ALA A 763 -9.86 9.87 39.20
CA ALA A 763 -9.65 10.61 40.44
C ALA A 763 -10.59 10.09 41.54
N SER A 764 -10.05 9.78 42.72
CA SER A 764 -10.80 9.22 43.85
C SER A 764 -12.04 10.03 44.23
N GLY A 765 -11.99 11.36 44.07
CA GLY A 765 -13.12 12.26 44.31
C GLY A 765 -14.13 12.38 43.18
N ALA A 766 -14.00 11.63 42.08
CA ALA A 766 -14.92 11.63 40.94
C ALA A 766 -15.56 10.26 40.66
N ILE A 767 -14.97 9.16 41.13
CA ILE A 767 -15.47 7.80 40.85
C ILE A 767 -16.92 7.62 41.26
N GLU A 768 -17.24 7.90 42.52
CA GLU A 768 -18.59 7.73 43.05
C GLU A 768 -19.54 8.83 42.55
N ASP A 769 -19.15 10.08 42.73
CA ASP A 769 -20.01 11.25 42.47
C ASP A 769 -20.28 11.50 40.98
N GLU A 770 -19.44 11.02 40.07
CA GLU A 770 -19.51 11.35 38.64
C GLU A 770 -19.47 10.13 37.70
N VAL A 771 -18.57 9.17 37.93
CA VAL A 771 -18.35 8.04 37.00
C VAL A 771 -19.41 6.95 37.19
N LEU A 772 -19.64 6.51 38.43
CA LEU A 772 -20.63 5.47 38.73
C LEU A 772 -22.06 6.03 38.69
N LEU A 773 -22.28 7.23 39.24
CA LEU A 773 -23.59 7.89 39.25
C LEU A 773 -24.14 8.18 37.83
N SER A 774 -23.26 8.40 36.84
CA SER A 774 -23.70 8.62 35.45
C SER A 774 -24.17 7.35 34.73
N ARG A 775 -23.81 6.16 35.24
CA ARG A 775 -24.08 4.84 34.63
C ARG A 775 -25.20 4.07 35.33
N VAL A 776 -25.41 4.31 36.62
CA VAL A 776 -26.43 3.63 37.44
C VAL A 776 -27.49 4.63 37.90
N SER A 777 -28.73 4.43 37.45
CA SER A 777 -29.81 5.41 37.61
C SER A 777 -30.31 5.59 39.06
N ASP A 778 -30.29 4.53 39.87
CA ASP A 778 -30.71 4.48 41.28
C ASP A 778 -29.53 4.32 42.25
N TYR A 779 -28.33 4.77 41.85
CA TYR A 779 -27.11 4.61 42.63
C TYR A 779 -27.27 5.14 44.08
N SER A 780 -26.88 4.31 45.05
CA SER A 780 -26.74 4.73 46.44
C SER A 780 -25.38 4.28 47.02
N PRO A 781 -24.73 5.09 47.87
CA PRO A 781 -23.45 4.73 48.50
C PRO A 781 -23.45 3.39 49.24
N ALA A 782 -24.63 2.98 49.76
CA ALA A 782 -24.83 1.72 50.47
C ALA A 782 -24.76 0.48 49.56
N MET A 783 -24.96 0.63 48.24
CA MET A 783 -24.74 -0.47 47.28
C MET A 783 -23.26 -0.78 47.16
N LEU A 784 -22.43 0.24 46.92
CA LEU A 784 -20.98 0.08 46.83
C LEU A 784 -20.36 -0.41 48.15
N ASP A 785 -20.86 0.07 49.29
CA ASP A 785 -20.41 -0.42 50.60
C ASP A 785 -20.70 -1.92 50.80
N ARG A 786 -21.85 -2.41 50.34
CA ARG A 786 -22.19 -3.84 50.42
C ARG A 786 -21.30 -4.69 49.52
N LEU A 787 -21.03 -4.24 48.29
CA LEU A 787 -20.11 -4.94 47.37
C LEU A 787 -18.67 -4.99 47.93
N CYS A 788 -18.19 -3.92 48.55
CA CYS A 788 -16.85 -3.89 49.14
C CYS A 788 -16.76 -4.73 50.42
N LEU A 789 -17.74 -4.63 51.31
CA LEU A 789 -17.79 -5.42 52.55
C LEU A 789 -18.07 -6.91 52.31
N GLY A 790 -18.83 -7.23 51.25
CA GLY A 790 -19.02 -8.59 50.74
C GLY A 790 -17.77 -9.18 50.10
N GLY A 791 -16.78 -8.34 49.79
CA GLY A 791 -15.51 -8.73 49.20
C GLY A 791 -15.55 -8.92 47.68
N GLU A 792 -16.65 -8.59 47.01
CA GLU A 792 -16.77 -8.71 45.55
C GLU A 792 -15.95 -7.62 44.83
N VAL A 793 -15.96 -6.40 45.38
CA VAL A 793 -15.26 -5.23 44.83
C VAL A 793 -14.15 -4.77 45.78
N LEU A 794 -13.01 -4.42 45.21
CA LEU A 794 -11.89 -3.77 45.86
C LEU A 794 -11.61 -2.43 45.18
N TRP A 795 -10.89 -1.56 45.86
CA TRP A 795 -10.36 -0.34 45.26
C TRP A 795 -8.87 -0.23 45.51
N GLY A 796 -8.18 0.43 44.60
CA GLY A 796 -6.74 0.57 44.72
C GLY A 796 -6.16 1.33 43.55
N ARG A 797 -4.83 1.35 43.47
CA ARG A 797 -4.09 1.97 42.38
C ARG A 797 -3.24 0.88 41.72
N VAL A 798 -3.38 0.75 40.40
CA VAL A 798 -2.71 -0.24 39.56
C VAL A 798 -1.43 0.35 38.96
N SER A 799 -1.39 1.65 38.70
CA SER A 799 -0.18 2.37 38.29
C SER A 799 0.79 2.48 39.45
N MET A 800 1.64 1.47 39.63
CA MET A 800 2.90 1.65 40.35
C MET A 800 3.72 2.69 39.58
N GLN A 801 4.36 3.64 40.26
CA GLN A 801 5.32 4.55 39.60
C GLN A 801 6.53 3.73 39.11
N THR A 802 6.40 3.06 37.97
CA THR A 802 7.53 2.62 37.15
C THR A 802 8.09 3.87 36.47
N ASN A 803 8.72 4.73 37.27
CA ASN A 803 9.65 5.70 36.70
C ASN A 803 10.85 4.90 36.20
N GLU A 804 10.84 4.51 34.93
CA GLU A 804 12.11 4.50 34.20
C GLU A 804 12.72 5.91 34.33
N PRO A 805 13.99 6.05 34.70
CA PRO A 805 14.61 7.33 34.94
C PRO A 805 14.77 8.09 33.63
N GLN A 806 13.75 8.84 33.21
CA GLN A 806 13.96 9.94 32.29
C GLN A 806 14.68 11.05 33.08
N ASN A 807 15.94 11.29 32.69
CA ASN A 807 16.84 12.31 33.24
C ASN A 807 17.35 12.09 34.68
N GLY A 808 18.01 10.95 34.96
CA GLY A 808 19.11 10.86 35.94
C GLY A 808 18.88 11.34 37.39
N ALA A 809 17.67 11.71 37.77
CA ALA A 809 17.30 12.23 39.07
C ALA A 809 16.27 11.30 39.68
N VAL A 810 16.71 10.47 40.61
CA VAL A 810 15.83 9.71 41.50
C VAL A 810 15.09 10.74 42.34
N SER A 811 13.84 11.06 41.99
CA SER A 811 12.96 11.72 42.95
C SER A 811 12.68 10.72 44.07
N PRO A 812 13.05 11.01 45.34
CA PRO A 812 12.57 10.21 46.46
C PRO A 812 11.04 10.21 46.43
N LEU A 813 10.38 9.18 46.96
CA LEU A 813 8.93 9.19 47.25
C LEU A 813 8.60 10.41 48.14
N GLY A 814 8.37 11.56 47.50
CA GLY A 814 8.16 12.83 48.15
C GLY A 814 6.70 12.97 48.52
N ARG A 815 6.37 12.70 49.80
CA ARG A 815 5.21 13.26 50.54
C ARG A 815 3.88 13.38 49.76
N SER A 816 3.52 12.40 48.95
CA SER A 816 2.23 12.36 48.25
C SER A 816 1.14 11.91 49.22
N SER A 817 0.49 12.86 49.90
CA SER A 817 -0.69 12.58 50.73
C SER A 817 -1.91 12.27 49.86
N PHE A 818 -2.68 11.24 50.23
CA PHE A 818 -3.89 10.85 49.51
C PHE A 818 -4.91 12.00 49.47
N SER A 819 -5.32 12.42 48.27
CA SER A 819 -6.21 13.55 48.00
C SER A 819 -7.35 13.17 47.03
N ARG A 820 -8.31 14.08 46.80
CA ARG A 820 -9.38 13.89 45.80
C ARG A 820 -8.88 13.71 44.36
N ALA A 821 -7.63 14.07 44.09
CA ALA A 821 -6.99 13.90 42.78
C ALA A 821 -6.18 12.59 42.68
N THR A 822 -6.04 11.83 43.76
CA THR A 822 -5.33 10.54 43.71
C THR A 822 -6.05 9.60 42.73
N PRO A 823 -5.36 9.08 41.71
CA PRO A 823 -5.94 8.11 40.78
C PRO A 823 -6.14 6.77 41.49
N ILE A 824 -7.35 6.23 41.43
CA ILE A 824 -7.70 4.89 41.90
C ILE A 824 -8.63 4.22 40.87
N THR A 825 -8.75 2.90 40.92
CA THR A 825 -9.71 2.10 40.17
C THR A 825 -10.54 1.27 41.16
N MET A 826 -11.77 0.98 40.78
CA MET A 826 -12.56 -0.11 41.37
C MET A 826 -12.26 -1.38 40.57
N VAL A 827 -12.09 -2.52 41.22
CA VAL A 827 -11.76 -3.79 40.58
C VAL A 827 -12.54 -4.92 41.22
N LEU A 828 -12.94 -5.92 40.43
CA LEU A 828 -13.45 -7.16 41.00
C LEU A 828 -12.30 -7.90 41.68
N ARG A 829 -12.59 -8.57 42.79
CA ARG A 829 -11.60 -9.37 43.51
C ARG A 829 -11.02 -10.46 42.62
N ASP A 830 -11.85 -11.12 41.83
CA ASP A 830 -11.45 -12.21 40.92
C ASP A 830 -10.56 -11.72 39.76
N SER A 831 -10.63 -10.42 39.44
CA SER A 831 -9.79 -9.80 38.41
C SER A 831 -8.46 -9.27 38.93
N LEU A 832 -8.28 -9.22 40.26
CA LEU A 832 -7.13 -8.57 40.89
C LEU A 832 -5.80 -9.17 40.44
N ASP A 833 -5.77 -10.49 40.26
CA ASP A 833 -4.57 -11.27 39.94
C ASP A 833 -3.94 -10.87 38.60
N TRP A 834 -4.75 -10.79 37.55
CA TRP A 834 -4.29 -10.35 36.23
C TRP A 834 -4.28 -8.82 36.07
N ILE A 835 -4.92 -8.05 36.95
CA ILE A 835 -4.85 -6.57 36.95
C ILE A 835 -3.56 -6.06 37.62
N LEU A 836 -3.04 -6.74 38.65
CA LEU A 836 -1.79 -6.35 39.30
C LEU A 836 -0.57 -7.08 38.75
N GLY A 837 -0.72 -8.35 38.35
CA GLY A 837 0.39 -9.18 37.85
C GLY A 837 1.47 -9.50 38.87
N PRO A 838 2.57 -10.16 38.47
CA PRO A 838 3.64 -10.63 39.38
C PRO A 838 4.54 -9.50 39.93
N THR A 839 4.08 -8.25 39.91
CA THR A 839 4.90 -7.09 40.26
C THR A 839 5.29 -7.13 41.75
N GLY A 840 6.56 -7.43 42.02
CA GLY A 840 7.09 -7.47 43.39
C GLY A 840 6.97 -6.11 44.07
N GLN A 841 6.42 -6.08 45.28
CA GLN A 841 6.50 -4.89 46.13
C GLN A 841 7.98 -4.64 46.46
N ASP A 842 8.61 -3.66 45.81
CA ASP A 842 9.99 -3.29 46.14
C ASP A 842 10.02 -2.56 47.50
N ILE A 843 10.05 -3.34 48.58
CA ILE A 843 10.06 -2.89 49.98
C ILE A 843 11.38 -2.15 50.30
N GLY A 844 12.43 -2.36 49.51
CA GLY A 844 13.77 -1.79 49.72
C GLY A 844 13.82 -0.26 49.73
N THR A 845 12.84 0.38 49.09
CA THR A 845 12.74 1.85 48.95
C THR A 845 11.95 2.53 50.07
N LEU A 846 11.30 1.77 50.95
CA LEU A 846 10.43 2.29 52.01
C LEU A 846 11.21 2.50 53.33
N THR A 847 10.94 3.61 54.02
CA THR A 847 11.58 3.94 55.31
C THR A 847 10.55 4.38 56.36
N GLY A 848 10.84 4.14 57.64
CA GLY A 848 10.02 4.63 58.77
C GLY A 848 8.67 3.91 58.89
N ALA A 849 7.62 4.66 59.25
CA ALA A 849 6.28 4.11 59.54
C ALA A 849 5.67 3.31 58.38
N ALA A 850 5.94 3.69 57.12
CA ALA A 850 5.42 2.98 55.96
C ALA A 850 5.99 1.54 55.83
N LYS A 851 7.27 1.35 56.17
CA LYS A 851 7.91 0.02 56.15
C LYS A 851 7.36 -0.87 57.25
N GLU A 852 7.27 -0.35 58.47
CA GLU A 852 6.74 -1.09 59.63
C GLU A 852 5.29 -1.51 59.43
N VAL A 853 4.46 -0.66 58.82
CA VAL A 853 3.06 -0.98 58.50
C VAL A 853 2.97 -2.12 57.49
N ILE A 854 3.78 -2.11 56.42
CA ILE A 854 3.81 -3.24 55.46
C ILE A 854 4.27 -4.53 56.15
N GLU A 855 5.31 -4.50 56.98
CA GLU A 855 5.79 -5.68 57.70
C GLU A 855 4.71 -6.28 58.61
N VAL A 856 3.91 -5.45 59.27
CA VAL A 856 2.77 -5.89 60.08
C VAL A 856 1.69 -6.53 59.22
N LEU A 857 1.29 -5.89 58.12
CA LEU A 857 0.25 -6.43 57.22
C LEU A 857 0.69 -7.71 56.52
N THR A 858 1.97 -7.82 56.17
CA THR A 858 2.57 -9.05 55.59
C THR A 858 2.51 -10.20 56.59
N ARG A 859 2.78 -9.94 57.88
CA ARG A 859 2.80 -10.98 58.92
C ARG A 859 1.42 -11.37 59.43
N ARG A 860 0.51 -10.40 59.59
CA ARG A 860 -0.80 -10.58 60.26
C ARG A 860 -1.97 -10.64 59.28
N GLY A 861 -1.77 -10.30 58.02
CA GLY A 861 -2.85 -10.13 57.05
C GLY A 861 -3.71 -8.90 57.35
N ALA A 862 -4.94 -8.92 56.84
CA ALA A 862 -5.90 -7.81 56.96
C ALA A 862 -6.17 -7.46 58.44
N SER A 863 -5.78 -6.25 58.85
CA SER A 863 -5.76 -5.82 60.26
C SER A 863 -6.52 -4.51 60.48
N PHE A 864 -7.14 -4.34 61.64
CA PHE A 864 -7.75 -3.05 61.99
C PHE A 864 -6.68 -2.02 62.35
N LEU A 865 -6.99 -0.72 62.20
CA LEU A 865 -6.07 0.37 62.54
C LEU A 865 -5.53 0.25 63.98
N SER A 866 -6.37 -0.15 64.95
CA SER A 866 -5.95 -0.37 66.35
C SER A 866 -4.89 -1.45 66.49
N ASP A 867 -4.97 -2.50 65.68
CA ASP A 867 -4.08 -3.65 65.75
C ASP A 867 -2.72 -3.31 65.13
N ILE A 868 -2.73 -2.51 64.06
CA ILE A 868 -1.52 -1.99 63.41
C ILE A 868 -0.81 -0.99 64.35
N VAL A 869 -1.54 -0.08 64.98
CA VAL A 869 -1.00 0.85 65.99
C VAL A 869 -0.38 0.10 67.16
N SER A 870 -1.06 -0.93 67.66
CA SER A 870 -0.53 -1.76 68.75
C SER A 870 0.69 -2.60 68.34
N ALA A 871 0.80 -2.97 67.06
CA ALA A 871 1.92 -3.76 66.56
C ALA A 871 3.17 -2.91 66.25
N THR A 872 2.98 -1.66 65.78
CA THR A 872 4.09 -0.75 65.44
C THR A 872 4.56 0.11 66.62
N ASN A 873 3.78 0.21 67.71
CA ASN A 873 4.04 1.13 68.83
C ASN A 873 4.20 2.62 68.41
N ARG A 874 3.58 3.01 67.29
CA ARG A 874 3.55 4.40 66.80
C ARG A 874 2.29 5.14 67.22
N LEU A 875 2.31 6.47 67.09
CA LEU A 875 1.12 7.29 67.27
C LEU A 875 0.06 6.92 66.22
N PRO A 876 -1.25 6.91 66.57
CA PRO A 876 -2.32 6.61 65.62
C PRO A 876 -2.31 7.48 64.36
N SER A 877 -1.94 8.76 64.50
CA SER A 877 -1.80 9.71 63.39
C SER A 877 -0.72 9.29 62.39
N ASP A 878 0.41 8.79 62.88
CA ASP A 878 1.56 8.42 62.05
C ASP A 878 1.26 7.16 61.25
N VAL A 879 0.54 6.21 61.86
CA VAL A 879 0.08 4.98 61.19
C VAL A 879 -0.99 5.32 60.14
N GLU A 880 -1.93 6.21 60.47
CA GLU A 880 -2.96 6.64 59.52
C GLU A 880 -2.34 7.39 58.32
N GLU A 881 -1.38 8.29 58.54
CA GLU A 881 -0.66 8.97 57.46
C GLU A 881 0.16 8.00 56.61
N ALA A 882 0.81 7.01 57.24
CA ALA A 882 1.52 5.95 56.53
C ALA A 882 0.58 5.10 55.66
N LEU A 883 -0.57 4.66 56.18
CA LEU A 883 -1.56 3.88 55.43
C LEU A 883 -2.11 4.65 54.22
N TRP A 884 -2.43 5.93 54.37
CA TRP A 884 -2.89 6.75 53.24
C TRP A 884 -1.79 7.03 52.22
N THR A 885 -0.54 7.17 52.66
CA THR A 885 0.61 7.30 51.76
C THR A 885 0.82 6.01 50.96
N LEU A 886 0.73 4.86 51.63
CA LEU A 886 0.82 3.55 51.01
C LEU A 886 -0.35 3.30 50.03
N ALA A 887 -1.56 3.71 50.38
CA ALA A 887 -2.74 3.63 49.51
C ALA A 887 -2.59 4.52 48.27
N ALA A 888 -2.03 5.73 48.42
CA ALA A 888 -1.76 6.63 47.29
C ALA A 888 -0.69 6.06 46.32
N SER A 889 0.19 5.19 46.84
CA SER A 889 1.18 4.45 46.06
C SER A 889 0.70 3.08 45.55
N GLY A 890 -0.55 2.68 45.82
CA GLY A 890 -1.09 1.41 45.35
C GLY A 890 -0.62 0.15 46.10
N ARG A 891 -0.14 0.29 47.35
CA ARG A 891 0.39 -0.85 48.13
C ARG A 891 -0.57 -1.44 49.16
N VAL A 892 -1.53 -0.64 49.63
CA VAL A 892 -2.54 -1.08 50.61
C VAL A 892 -3.93 -0.64 50.17
N THR A 893 -4.93 -1.40 50.58
CA THR A 893 -6.34 -1.08 50.42
C THR A 893 -7.09 -1.27 51.75
N VAL A 894 -8.35 -0.86 51.78
CA VAL A 894 -9.23 -0.98 52.95
C VAL A 894 -10.61 -1.45 52.52
N ASP A 895 -11.14 -2.44 53.26
CA ASP A 895 -12.39 -3.16 52.94
C ASP A 895 -13.63 -2.27 52.76
N GLY A 896 -13.61 -1.02 53.24
CA GLY A 896 -14.76 -0.10 53.18
C GLY A 896 -14.44 1.22 52.48
N VAL A 897 -15.30 1.60 51.54
CA VAL A 897 -15.26 2.92 50.87
C VAL A 897 -15.66 4.06 51.82
N GLU A 898 -16.33 3.74 52.94
CA GLU A 898 -16.61 4.72 54.00
C GLU A 898 -15.35 5.43 54.51
N ALA A 899 -14.24 4.71 54.71
CA ALA A 899 -12.97 5.29 55.14
C ALA A 899 -12.42 6.27 54.08
N LEU A 900 -12.57 5.92 52.80
CA LEU A 900 -12.23 6.79 51.68
C LEU A 900 -13.08 8.06 51.66
N ARG A 901 -14.41 7.95 51.81
CA ARG A 901 -15.32 9.10 51.90
C ARG A 901 -14.97 10.03 53.06
N GLN A 902 -14.66 9.48 54.23
CA GLN A 902 -14.25 10.25 55.40
C GLN A 902 -12.95 11.02 55.17
N ARG A 903 -11.96 10.40 54.51
CA ARG A 903 -10.69 11.05 54.13
C ARG A 903 -10.90 12.17 53.11
N LEU A 904 -11.73 11.95 52.11
CA LEU A 904 -11.98 12.91 51.01
C LEU A 904 -12.94 14.03 51.39
N GLY A 905 -13.83 13.81 52.36
CA GLY A 905 -14.94 14.69 52.73
C GLY A 905 -14.65 15.68 53.85
N GLY A 906 -13.43 15.70 54.41
CA GLY A 906 -12.92 16.68 55.38
C GLY A 906 -13.96 17.28 56.34
N VAL A 907 -14.21 16.64 57.49
CA VAL A 907 -15.13 17.08 58.57
C VAL A 907 -16.45 17.67 58.04
N VAL A 908 -17.44 16.80 57.85
CA VAL A 908 -18.83 17.20 57.56
C VAL A 908 -19.29 18.29 58.54
N ARG A 909 -19.57 19.49 58.01
CA ARG A 909 -20.34 20.54 58.69
C ARG A 909 -21.71 19.95 59.05
N ARG A 910 -21.90 19.63 60.33
CA ARG A 910 -23.17 19.15 60.90
C ARG A 910 -24.34 20.08 60.52
N PRO A 911 -25.48 19.55 60.08
CA PRO A 911 -26.74 20.27 60.21
C PRO A 911 -27.06 20.42 61.70
N ARG A 912 -27.32 21.65 62.15
CA ARG A 912 -27.86 21.93 63.48
C ARG A 912 -29.36 21.58 63.50
N ARG A 913 -29.76 20.46 64.13
CA ARG A 913 -30.88 20.42 65.12
C ARG A 913 -31.21 19.02 65.67
N ASN A 914 -31.29 19.00 67.01
CA ASN A 914 -32.21 18.30 67.93
C ASN A 914 -32.46 16.77 67.85
N GLY A 915 -32.06 16.07 68.92
CA GLY A 915 -32.68 14.80 69.32
C GLY A 915 -31.73 13.90 70.09
N ARG A 916 -31.99 13.69 71.39
CA ARG A 916 -31.24 12.77 72.27
C ARG A 916 -31.37 11.32 71.77
N ALA A 917 -30.27 10.74 71.29
CA ALA A 917 -29.96 9.32 71.42
C ALA A 917 -28.44 9.16 71.36
N GLY A 918 -27.86 8.60 72.42
CA GLY A 918 -26.43 8.31 72.48
C GLY A 918 -26.05 7.21 71.50
N GLN A 919 -25.68 7.57 70.28
CA GLN A 919 -24.84 6.70 69.46
C GLN A 919 -23.38 7.00 69.81
N ARG A 920 -22.79 6.11 70.62
CA ARG A 920 -21.34 5.90 70.66
C ARG A 920 -20.81 6.01 69.23
N ARG A 921 -19.76 6.81 69.00
CA ARG A 921 -18.94 6.74 67.79
C ARG A 921 -18.60 5.26 67.56
N ARG A 922 -19.29 4.58 66.64
CA ARG A 922 -18.85 3.28 66.15
C ARG A 922 -17.54 3.58 65.43
N ARG A 923 -16.41 3.18 66.02
CA ARG A 923 -15.13 3.13 65.30
C ARG A 923 -15.35 2.13 64.14
N GLY A 924 -15.09 2.55 62.91
CA GLY A 924 -15.45 1.82 61.70
C GLY A 924 -14.91 0.39 61.65
N TYR A 925 -15.66 -0.50 61.01
CA TYR A 925 -15.37 -1.93 60.84
C TYR A 925 -14.42 -2.22 59.65
N SER A 926 -13.49 -1.33 59.34
CA SER A 926 -12.67 -1.46 58.14
C SER A 926 -11.28 -1.99 58.47
N ARG A 927 -10.88 -3.08 57.81
CA ARG A 927 -9.54 -3.65 57.90
C ARG A 927 -8.70 -3.14 56.74
N TRP A 928 -7.43 -2.88 57.01
CA TRP A 928 -6.43 -2.57 56.00
C TRP A 928 -5.72 -3.85 55.61
N SER A 929 -5.49 -4.03 54.31
CA SER A 929 -4.80 -5.18 53.74
C SER A 929 -3.78 -4.71 52.69
N LEU A 930 -2.82 -5.59 52.38
CA LEU A 930 -1.96 -5.38 51.22
C LEU A 930 -2.79 -5.49 49.95
N LEU A 931 -2.49 -4.63 48.98
CA LEU A 931 -3.04 -4.74 47.62
C LEU A 931 -2.07 -5.59 46.81
N GLU A 932 -2.27 -6.90 46.83
CA GLU A 932 -1.42 -7.90 46.17
C GLU A 932 -2.27 -8.98 45.51
N PRO A 933 -1.79 -9.58 44.40
CA PRO A 933 -2.44 -10.73 43.79
C PRO A 933 -2.32 -11.96 44.69
N LEU A 934 -3.35 -12.80 44.72
CA LEU A 934 -3.34 -14.09 45.41
C LEU A 934 -2.65 -15.15 44.57
N ASP A 935 -2.97 -15.22 43.28
CA ASP A 935 -2.37 -16.14 42.31
C ASP A 935 -1.98 -15.38 41.02
N PRO A 936 -0.79 -14.73 40.99
CA PRO A 936 -0.43 -13.82 39.92
C PRO A 936 -0.33 -14.53 38.56
N VAL A 937 -1.07 -14.02 37.58
CA VAL A 937 -1.01 -14.52 36.19
C VAL A 937 0.25 -13.98 35.50
N GLU A 938 1.08 -14.88 34.96
CA GLU A 938 2.30 -14.52 34.23
C GLU A 938 1.98 -13.78 32.92
N ASP A 939 1.12 -14.34 32.06
CA ASP A 939 0.67 -13.70 30.82
C ASP A 939 -0.68 -12.99 31.02
N ARG A 940 -0.61 -11.66 31.18
CA ARG A 940 -1.78 -10.81 31.41
C ARG A 940 -2.36 -10.22 30.13
N SER A 941 -1.76 -10.53 28.98
CA SER A 941 -2.03 -9.85 27.72
C SER A 941 -3.44 -10.13 27.20
N GLU A 942 -3.93 -11.37 27.32
CA GLU A 942 -5.29 -11.76 26.91
C GLU A 942 -6.39 -11.18 27.80
N PRO A 943 -6.34 -11.31 29.15
CA PRO A 943 -7.31 -10.66 30.03
C PRO A 943 -7.38 -9.14 29.85
N ILE A 944 -6.25 -8.46 29.65
CA ILE A 944 -6.20 -7.01 29.40
C ILE A 944 -6.82 -6.66 28.05
N ALA A 945 -6.52 -7.42 26.99
CA ALA A 945 -7.12 -7.20 25.68
C ALA A 945 -8.65 -7.34 25.72
N ARG A 946 -9.16 -8.37 26.42
CA ARG A 946 -10.59 -8.58 26.65
C ARG A 946 -11.20 -7.43 27.45
N GLN A 947 -10.58 -7.02 28.56
CA GLN A 947 -11.07 -5.88 29.35
C GLN A 947 -11.18 -4.58 28.54
N LEU A 948 -10.22 -4.31 27.65
CA LEU A 948 -10.25 -3.13 26.78
C LEU A 948 -11.35 -3.23 25.71
N LEU A 949 -11.54 -4.42 25.15
CA LEU A 949 -12.65 -4.71 24.23
C LEU A 949 -14.01 -4.57 24.93
N ASP A 950 -14.16 -5.07 26.16
CA ASP A 950 -15.40 -4.94 26.93
C ASP A 950 -15.70 -3.47 27.27
N ARG A 951 -14.64 -2.69 27.59
CA ARG A 951 -14.77 -1.28 27.93
C ARG A 951 -15.18 -0.40 26.76
N TYR A 952 -14.58 -0.63 25.58
CA TYR A 952 -14.72 0.28 24.44
C TYR A 952 -15.48 -0.30 23.25
N GLY A 953 -15.71 -1.61 23.19
CA GLY A 953 -16.32 -2.34 22.08
C GLY A 953 -15.41 -2.44 20.85
N VAL A 954 -14.84 -1.31 20.43
CA VAL A 954 -13.84 -1.17 19.36
C VAL A 954 -12.59 -0.52 19.94
N ILE A 955 -11.41 -1.09 19.69
CA ILE A 955 -10.13 -0.59 20.18
C ILE A 955 -9.15 -0.30 19.04
N PHE A 956 -8.36 0.76 19.22
CA PHE A 956 -7.29 1.22 18.32
C PHE A 956 -6.28 2.05 19.14
N PRO A 957 -5.04 2.27 18.64
CA PRO A 957 -3.92 2.74 19.47
C PRO A 957 -4.21 4.06 20.20
N GLU A 958 -4.80 5.04 19.51
CA GLU A 958 -5.04 6.38 20.03
C GLU A 958 -6.04 6.39 21.21
N LEU A 959 -6.96 5.41 21.26
CA LEU A 959 -7.96 5.28 22.30
C LEU A 959 -7.33 4.99 23.67
N LEU A 960 -6.16 4.32 23.67
CA LEU A 960 -5.46 3.91 24.89
C LEU A 960 -4.60 5.03 25.51
N ALA A 961 -4.60 6.24 24.94
CA ALA A 961 -3.75 7.34 25.40
C ALA A 961 -3.99 7.78 26.87
N ARG A 962 -5.10 7.37 27.47
CA ARG A 962 -5.49 7.70 28.86
C ARG A 962 -5.71 6.47 29.74
N ASP A 963 -5.43 5.28 29.21
CA ASP A 963 -5.61 4.03 29.95
C ASP A 963 -4.41 3.79 30.88
N ALA A 964 -4.69 3.31 32.09
CA ALA A 964 -3.66 3.01 33.08
C ALA A 964 -3.09 1.60 32.92
N LEU A 965 -3.76 0.73 32.15
CA LEU A 965 -3.27 -0.61 31.83
C LEU A 965 -2.06 -0.47 30.89
N THR A 966 -0.86 -0.59 31.46
CA THR A 966 0.42 -0.39 30.80
C THR A 966 0.76 -1.59 29.89
N TYR A 967 0.13 -1.64 28.72
CA TYR A 967 0.49 -2.57 27.66
C TYR A 967 0.84 -1.81 26.38
N ARG A 968 1.92 -2.22 25.72
CA ARG A 968 2.29 -1.64 24.42
C ARG A 968 1.28 -2.14 23.39
N TRP A 969 0.79 -1.24 22.53
CA TRP A 969 -0.17 -1.59 21.49
C TRP A 969 0.28 -2.79 20.64
N ARG A 970 1.57 -2.89 20.32
CA ARG A 970 2.17 -4.03 19.59
C ARG A 970 1.91 -5.39 20.27
N ASP A 971 1.96 -5.43 21.60
CA ASP A 971 1.76 -6.68 22.36
C ASP A 971 0.28 -7.05 22.39
N LEU A 972 -0.62 -6.05 22.51
CA LEU A 972 -2.07 -6.25 22.38
C LEU A 972 -2.47 -6.76 20.99
N VAL A 973 -1.91 -6.21 19.92
CA VAL A 973 -2.21 -6.63 18.54
C VAL A 973 -1.94 -8.13 18.33
N ARG A 974 -0.86 -8.68 18.91
CA ARG A 974 -0.55 -10.12 18.82
C ARG A 974 -1.67 -10.97 19.42
N VAL A 975 -2.18 -10.55 20.58
CA VAL A 975 -3.31 -11.23 21.24
C VAL A 975 -4.60 -11.07 20.46
N LEU A 976 -4.90 -9.85 20.02
CA LEU A 976 -6.12 -9.53 19.28
C LEU A 976 -6.21 -10.32 17.97
N ARG A 977 -5.08 -10.49 17.26
CA ARG A 977 -5.01 -11.37 16.09
C ARG A 977 -5.25 -12.84 16.44
N ARG A 978 -4.76 -13.34 17.59
CA ARG A 978 -5.09 -14.70 18.06
C ARG A 978 -6.58 -14.85 18.35
N LEU A 979 -7.21 -13.84 18.97
CA LEU A 979 -8.65 -13.83 19.23
C LEU A 979 -9.48 -13.74 17.94
N GLU A 980 -8.98 -12.98 16.95
CA GLU A 980 -9.57 -12.88 15.62
C GLU A 980 -9.48 -14.22 14.87
N ALA A 981 -8.32 -14.89 14.90
CA ALA A 981 -8.13 -16.21 14.30
C ALA A 981 -9.02 -17.29 14.95
N ARG A 982 -9.39 -17.13 16.23
CA ARG A 982 -10.40 -17.98 16.90
C ARG A 982 -11.84 -17.62 16.54
N GLY A 983 -12.06 -16.53 15.79
CA GLY A 983 -13.39 -16.04 15.42
C GLY A 983 -14.14 -15.31 16.53
N GLU A 984 -13.48 -14.99 17.64
CA GLU A 984 -14.11 -14.33 18.81
C GLU A 984 -14.29 -12.82 18.59
N ILE A 985 -13.40 -12.20 17.81
CA ILE A 985 -13.43 -10.77 17.47
C ILE A 985 -13.24 -10.56 15.97
N ARG A 986 -13.44 -9.31 15.51
CA ARG A 986 -13.23 -8.91 14.12
C ARG A 986 -12.15 -7.83 14.04
N GLY A 987 -11.15 -8.02 13.17
CA GLY A 987 -10.20 -7.00 12.76
C GLY A 987 -10.70 -6.26 11.53
N GLY A 988 -10.43 -4.95 11.46
CA GLY A 988 -10.88 -4.14 10.33
C GLY A 988 -10.74 -2.64 10.55
N ARG A 989 -11.40 -1.86 9.70
CA ARG A 989 -11.57 -0.42 9.90
C ARG A 989 -13.01 -0.16 10.29
N PHE A 990 -13.27 0.06 11.57
CA PHE A 990 -14.61 0.31 12.09
C PHE A 990 -14.89 1.80 12.29
N VAL A 991 -13.86 2.60 12.58
CA VAL A 991 -13.95 4.05 12.80
C VAL A 991 -13.02 4.78 11.83
N SER A 992 -13.54 5.76 11.12
CA SER A 992 -12.81 6.59 10.15
C SER A 992 -11.99 7.69 10.84
N GLY A 993 -10.90 8.13 10.19
CA GLY A 993 -10.04 9.21 10.68
C GLY A 993 -8.89 8.78 11.59
N PHE A 994 -8.75 7.49 11.91
CA PHE A 994 -7.66 6.94 12.73
C PHE A 994 -6.79 5.97 11.93
N VAL A 995 -5.48 5.98 12.22
CA VAL A 995 -4.48 5.18 11.51
C VAL A 995 -4.09 3.98 12.37
N GLY A 996 -4.09 2.79 11.78
CA GLY A 996 -3.71 1.55 12.48
C GLY A 996 -4.78 0.47 12.37
N GLU A 997 -4.44 -0.72 12.88
CA GLU A 997 -5.38 -1.84 13.03
C GLU A 997 -6.42 -1.51 14.09
N GLN A 998 -7.67 -1.89 13.85
CA GLN A 998 -8.76 -1.77 14.81
C GLN A 998 -9.40 -3.14 15.01
N PHE A 999 -9.81 -3.42 16.24
CA PHE A 999 -10.42 -4.69 16.60
C PHE A 999 -11.73 -4.42 17.34
N ALA A 1000 -12.75 -5.22 17.05
CA ALA A 1000 -14.08 -5.04 17.61
C ALA A 1000 -14.72 -6.38 18.03
N LEU A 1001 -15.51 -6.33 19.10
CA LEU A 1001 -16.43 -7.42 19.45
C LEU A 1001 -17.57 -7.52 18.41
N PRO A 1002 -18.04 -8.72 18.03
CA PRO A 1002 -19.12 -8.88 17.06
C PRO A 1002 -20.39 -8.09 17.43
N GLU A 1003 -20.78 -8.13 18.70
CA GLU A 1003 -21.91 -7.37 19.24
C GLU A 1003 -21.69 -5.84 19.20
N ALA A 1004 -20.45 -5.39 19.37
CA ALA A 1004 -20.11 -3.97 19.25
C ALA A 1004 -20.27 -3.50 17.81
N VAL A 1005 -19.88 -4.31 16.82
CA VAL A 1005 -20.07 -4.00 15.39
C VAL A 1005 -21.56 -3.83 15.06
N ASP A 1006 -22.41 -4.72 15.56
CA ASP A 1006 -23.86 -4.64 15.33
C ASP A 1006 -24.49 -3.40 15.95
N LEU A 1007 -24.10 -3.05 17.19
CA LEU A 1007 -24.59 -1.85 17.85
C LEU A 1007 -24.04 -0.58 17.21
N LEU A 1008 -22.79 -0.59 16.75
CA LEU A 1008 -22.16 0.50 16.01
C LEU A 1008 -22.92 0.79 14.71
N ARG A 1009 -23.30 -0.26 13.96
CA ARG A 1009 -24.15 -0.16 12.75
C ARG A 1009 -25.54 0.40 13.05
N LYS A 1010 -26.21 -0.12 14.08
CA LYS A 1010 -27.51 0.42 14.53
C LYS A 1010 -27.42 1.90 14.90
N THR A 1011 -26.32 2.30 15.55
CA THR A 1011 -26.09 3.68 15.95
C THR A 1011 -25.83 4.58 14.74
N LYS A 1012 -25.06 4.12 13.74
CA LYS A 1012 -24.86 4.85 12.47
C LYS A 1012 -26.18 5.19 11.79
N ASN A 1013 -27.11 4.24 11.74
CA ASN A 1013 -28.40 4.38 11.05
C ASN A 1013 -29.45 5.14 11.86
N SER A 1014 -29.19 5.48 13.13
CA SER A 1014 -30.11 6.24 13.97
C SER A 1014 -29.91 7.76 13.77
N GLU A 1015 -30.99 8.51 13.55
CA GLU A 1015 -30.92 9.97 13.43
C GLU A 1015 -30.40 10.63 14.73
N PRO A 1016 -29.63 11.73 14.63
CA PRO A 1016 -29.20 12.51 15.79
C PRO A 1016 -30.40 13.13 16.51
N ASP A 1017 -30.47 13.02 17.84
CA ASP A 1017 -31.59 13.50 18.65
C ASP A 1017 -31.35 14.88 19.29
N GLY A 1018 -30.18 15.50 19.05
CA GLY A 1018 -29.86 16.85 19.47
C GLY A 1018 -29.56 17.00 20.97
N ARG A 1019 -29.47 15.90 21.71
CA ARG A 1019 -29.33 15.93 23.18
C ARG A 1019 -27.90 16.27 23.62
N PHE A 1020 -27.81 16.98 24.74
CA PHE A 1020 -26.54 17.29 25.41
C PHE A 1020 -26.31 16.33 26.58
N ILE A 1021 -25.18 15.62 26.57
CA ILE A 1021 -24.76 14.74 27.67
C ILE A 1021 -23.51 15.32 28.31
N ALA A 1022 -23.60 15.62 29.61
CA ALA A 1022 -22.47 16.10 30.40
C ALA A 1022 -21.71 14.92 31.01
N ILE A 1023 -20.39 14.90 30.84
CA ILE A 1023 -19.48 13.86 31.30
C ILE A 1023 -18.38 14.51 32.17
N SER A 1024 -17.94 13.83 33.21
CA SER A 1024 -16.76 14.27 33.98
C SER A 1024 -15.49 14.17 33.15
N ALA A 1025 -14.58 15.12 33.31
CA ALA A 1025 -13.27 15.02 32.66
C ALA A 1025 -12.43 13.85 33.22
N CYS A 1026 -12.79 13.29 34.38
CA CYS A 1026 -12.15 12.11 34.95
C CYS A 1026 -12.77 10.79 34.45
N ASP A 1027 -13.75 10.84 33.56
CA ASP A 1027 -14.41 9.67 32.98
C ASP A 1027 -13.57 9.08 31.82
N PRO A 1028 -13.57 7.75 31.60
CA PRO A 1028 -12.93 7.12 30.45
C PRO A 1028 -13.46 7.63 29.10
N LEU A 1029 -14.69 8.16 29.05
CA LEU A 1029 -15.26 8.78 27.85
C LEU A 1029 -14.74 10.20 27.58
N ASN A 1030 -13.82 10.74 28.39
CA ASN A 1030 -13.14 11.99 28.06
C ASN A 1030 -12.08 11.74 26.96
N LEU A 1031 -12.58 11.66 25.73
CA LEU A 1031 -11.80 11.45 24.50
C LEU A 1031 -11.67 12.72 23.65
N ALA A 1032 -11.92 13.89 24.26
CA ALA A 1032 -11.78 15.18 23.62
C ALA A 1032 -10.32 15.44 23.22
N GLY A 1033 -10.07 15.81 21.96
CA GLY A 1033 -8.72 15.95 21.40
C GLY A 1033 -7.98 14.60 21.22
N ILE A 1034 -8.71 13.48 21.30
CA ILE A 1034 -8.25 12.14 20.91
C ILE A 1034 -9.07 11.69 19.71
N ILE A 1035 -10.40 11.55 19.88
CA ILE A 1035 -11.30 11.15 18.79
C ILE A 1035 -12.03 12.32 18.14
N SER A 1036 -12.22 13.42 18.88
CA SER A 1036 -12.82 14.65 18.36
C SER A 1036 -11.75 15.72 18.10
N PRO A 1037 -11.93 16.57 17.07
CA PRO A 1037 -11.04 17.69 16.82
C PRO A 1037 -11.04 18.68 18.00
N GLY A 1038 -9.85 19.19 18.38
CA GLY A 1038 -9.72 20.24 19.41
C GLY A 1038 -8.69 19.93 20.50
N HIS A 1039 -8.68 20.76 21.54
CA HIS A 1039 -7.73 20.62 22.66
C HIS A 1039 -8.15 19.50 23.62
N ARG A 1040 -7.15 18.77 24.13
CA ARG A 1040 -7.36 17.76 25.17
C ARG A 1040 -7.84 18.41 26.47
N VAL A 1041 -8.93 17.89 27.04
CA VAL A 1041 -9.46 18.36 28.33
C VAL A 1041 -8.75 17.61 29.47
N PRO A 1042 -8.04 18.29 30.40
CA PRO A 1042 -7.36 17.64 31.51
C PRO A 1042 -8.33 16.93 32.46
N ALA A 1043 -7.97 15.71 32.90
CA ALA A 1043 -8.74 14.87 33.81
C ALA A 1043 -8.69 15.39 35.27
N VAL A 1044 -9.34 16.52 35.51
CA VAL A 1044 -9.44 17.17 36.81
C VAL A 1044 -10.89 17.11 37.29
N VAL A 1045 -11.12 16.80 38.57
CA VAL A 1045 -12.45 16.57 39.18
C VAL A 1045 -13.48 17.68 38.89
N ARG A 1046 -13.04 18.93 38.71
CA ARG A 1046 -13.93 20.08 38.43
C ARG A 1046 -14.25 20.30 36.95
N ASN A 1047 -13.51 19.68 36.04
CA ASN A 1047 -13.70 19.87 34.60
C ASN A 1047 -14.83 18.96 34.10
N ARG A 1048 -15.63 19.47 33.15
CA ARG A 1048 -16.73 18.73 32.51
C ARG A 1048 -16.59 18.85 30.99
N LEU A 1049 -16.99 17.79 30.29
CA LEU A 1049 -17.18 17.75 28.85
C LEU A 1049 -18.68 17.69 28.58
N VAL A 1050 -19.17 18.43 27.60
CA VAL A 1050 -20.57 18.32 27.15
C VAL A 1050 -20.53 17.86 25.71
N VAL A 1051 -21.16 16.73 25.44
CA VAL A 1051 -21.20 16.09 24.12
C VAL A 1051 -22.59 16.28 23.52
N ARG A 1052 -22.66 16.72 22.27
CA ARG A 1052 -23.92 16.82 21.50
C ARG A 1052 -23.81 15.96 20.24
N ASP A 1053 -24.68 14.97 20.11
CA ASP A 1053 -24.71 14.06 18.95
C ASP A 1053 -23.35 13.39 18.64
N GLY A 1054 -22.48 13.25 19.65
CA GLY A 1054 -21.14 12.66 19.53
C GLY A 1054 -20.00 13.65 19.29
N LEU A 1055 -20.26 14.96 19.27
CA LEU A 1055 -19.27 16.03 19.15
C LEU A 1055 -19.03 16.78 20.46
#